data_AF-A0A446C915-F1
#
_entry.id   AF-A0A446C915-F1
#
_cell.length_a   1.000
_cell.length_b   1.000
_cell.length_c   1.000
_cell.angle_alpha   90.00
_cell.angle_beta   90.00
_cell.angle_gamma   90.00
#
_symmetry.space_group_name_H-M   'P 1'
#
loop_
_entity.id
_entity.type
_entity.pdbx_description
1 polymer ?
#
loop_
_entity_poly.entity_id
_entity_poly.type
_entity_poly.pdbx_seq_one_letter_code
_entity_poly.pdbx_strand_id
1 'polypeptide(L)'
;MSQPHELSAVELLQAYRDKTLSPVEVTRSVLEHIAHWEPQLKATYALDPEGALAMARASEARWMKGEPQTAGGHTLDGVPSTIKENIATRGVPVPLGTAATDLTPAAADAPPAARMREAGAVLLGKTTMPDYGMLSSGLSSFHELTRNPWDLSKNPGGSSAGAGAAAAAGYGPLHIGTDIGGSLRLPAAWCGIATLKPSLGRIPIDPPFMGRCAGPMTRTVTDAALMMGVLSQPDARDHMSLPFQDFDWLNLEREVRGLRIGLLLDAGCGLPVDPEIIEAVEAAARAFEAAGAIVTPVQPWMTPDMLDGVDRFWRTRSALDLAALPEARRARILPFIRAWAESGGGQSGEAVFRSYHETVNVRAKTVAACAPYDYVLSPVAPVVAYNAEWPSPTNELATTMHHIGFTLPFNMSEQPAASVNCGYTKAGLPIGLQIAGPRFDDLGVLRLARAWERMRPAQHPWPQPPPGSLILPQQPTGIPMRWLLAMIKHETNTFSPVPTPLDRFFRGNPEVLAGERAIKAYENTDSGLGGYIEVARREGADMVVPVAAESWPSGPASAETHERLCKLILDEVKRGGFDAILLDLHGAMVAQGVDDAEGDLLRRLREIDPTTPVAVTLDMHANIYDDIVKNATVISGFHTYPHVDIRESGVRAANVIVRTLKGEIKPVMAWANKPMLPHIMCQGTHAAPNKPLQERCKELEAGGVLAASVFVGFPHADIREAGLSAVVCTNGKLEEAQQYRDELLDRAWAGRADWVFHPQPLAPTIARAKTIEQGPVVLLDHYDNTGSGGTMDTTAVLAEVLSQELENVVFYAICDPQAAQEAAAAGVGRTITLKLGGKVAMPAIQAPNEPLEVTGRVKLVFDGVYLNRGPMYRGVRNDTGLTVVIDTGRVEIVVVSRHQEPFDVNCLLSAGIDPLQKRYVVLKSRVHWRAGFSDMATEVIECTGVGVTTSDYGQLEFKNVRRPIYPLDPL
;
A
#
# COMPACT_ATOMS: atom_id res chain seq x y z
N MET A 1 -8.04 32.60 3.07
CA MET A 1 -9.12 31.84 3.71
C MET A 1 -8.49 30.55 4.23
N SER A 2 -8.87 30.09 5.42
CA SER A 2 -8.41 28.80 5.94
C SER A 2 -8.82 27.67 5.01
N GLN A 3 -7.96 26.67 4.84
CA GLN A 3 -8.28 25.49 4.04
C GLN A 3 -9.36 24.64 4.73
N PRO A 4 -10.21 23.90 4.01
CA PRO A 4 -11.30 23.15 4.64
C PRO A 4 -10.86 22.15 5.72
N HIS A 5 -9.69 21.52 5.59
CA HIS A 5 -9.12 20.59 6.59
C HIS A 5 -8.60 21.29 7.88
N GLU A 6 -8.49 22.62 7.88
CA GLU A 6 -8.07 23.41 9.04
C GLU A 6 -9.23 23.76 9.97
N LEU A 7 -10.47 23.67 9.48
CA LEU A 7 -11.68 24.10 10.19
C LEU A 7 -12.06 23.14 11.32
N SER A 8 -12.59 23.71 12.41
CA SER A 8 -13.18 22.96 13.52
C SER A 8 -14.49 22.29 13.12
N ALA A 9 -14.93 21.28 13.87
CA ALA A 9 -16.18 20.59 13.57
C ALA A 9 -17.40 21.54 13.67
N VAL A 10 -17.38 22.47 14.62
CA VAL A 10 -18.45 23.49 14.75
C VAL A 10 -18.49 24.42 13.55
N GLU A 11 -17.34 24.87 13.04
CA GLU A 11 -17.25 25.69 11.83
C GLU A 11 -17.74 24.92 10.59
N LEU A 12 -17.36 23.65 10.46
CA LEU A 12 -17.82 22.79 9.37
C LEU A 12 -19.34 22.60 9.38
N LEU A 13 -19.93 22.27 10.53
CA LEU A 13 -21.38 22.11 10.66
C LEU A 13 -22.14 23.40 10.33
N GLN A 14 -21.57 24.56 10.71
CA GLN A 14 -22.15 25.85 10.33
C GLN A 14 -22.03 26.10 8.83
N ALA A 15 -20.87 25.80 8.22
CA ALA A 15 -20.67 25.94 6.78
C ALA A 15 -21.59 25.02 5.96
N TYR A 16 -21.86 23.79 6.44
CA TYR A 16 -22.81 22.88 5.80
C TYR A 16 -24.24 23.39 5.90
N ARG A 17 -24.63 23.95 7.05
CA ARG A 17 -25.94 24.59 7.25
C ARG A 17 -26.13 25.79 6.32
N ASP A 18 -25.10 26.61 6.18
CA ASP A 18 -25.11 27.81 5.34
C ASP A 18 -24.85 27.49 3.86
N LYS A 19 -24.55 26.23 3.54
CA LYS A 19 -24.23 25.72 2.19
C LYS A 19 -23.04 26.45 1.55
N THR A 20 -22.10 26.91 2.37
CA THR A 20 -20.85 27.55 1.92
C THR A 20 -19.73 26.53 1.69
N LEU A 21 -19.85 25.34 2.29
CA LEU A 21 -19.06 24.15 2.01
C LEU A 21 -19.98 22.93 2.02
N SER A 22 -19.56 21.85 1.36
CA SER A 22 -20.21 20.53 1.42
C SER A 22 -19.37 19.52 2.22
N PRO A 23 -20.00 18.48 2.82
CA PRO A 23 -19.28 17.36 3.39
C PRO A 23 -18.31 16.68 2.41
N VAL A 24 -18.63 16.67 1.12
CA VAL A 24 -17.78 16.06 0.07
C VAL A 24 -16.52 16.88 -0.16
N GLU A 25 -16.62 18.20 -0.31
CA GLU A 25 -15.47 19.09 -0.47
C GLU A 25 -14.51 19.00 0.73
N VAL A 26 -15.06 19.00 1.93
CA VAL A 26 -14.25 18.92 3.16
C VAL A 26 -13.59 17.55 3.31
N THR A 27 -14.33 16.47 3.06
CA THR A 27 -13.77 15.10 3.12
C THR A 27 -12.65 14.93 2.10
N ARG A 28 -12.78 15.47 0.89
CA ARG A 28 -11.70 15.48 -0.11
C ARG A 28 -10.49 16.25 0.39
N SER A 29 -10.67 17.47 0.89
CA SER A 29 -9.56 18.29 1.42
C SER A 29 -8.82 17.57 2.55
N VAL A 30 -9.55 16.88 3.44
CA VAL A 30 -8.94 16.10 4.52
C VAL A 30 -8.19 14.87 4.00
N LEU A 31 -8.79 14.09 3.09
CA LEU A 31 -8.11 12.93 2.48
C LEU A 31 -6.87 13.33 1.68
N GLU A 32 -6.95 14.48 1.00
CA GLU A 32 -5.81 15.03 0.29
C GLU A 32 -4.67 15.34 1.25
N HIS A 33 -4.99 16.06 2.33
CA HIS A 33 -4.01 16.41 3.35
C HIS A 33 -3.44 15.18 4.09
N ILE A 34 -4.25 14.15 4.31
CA ILE A 34 -3.80 12.85 4.84
C ILE A 34 -2.73 12.23 3.93
N ALA A 35 -2.94 12.23 2.61
CA ALA A 35 -1.99 11.61 1.69
C ALA A 35 -0.62 12.33 1.65
N HIS A 36 -0.58 13.63 1.92
CA HIS A 36 0.68 14.38 2.02
C HIS A 36 1.47 13.97 3.28
N TRP A 37 0.78 13.77 4.40
CA TRP A 37 1.41 13.48 5.69
C TRP A 37 1.71 12.00 5.96
N GLU A 38 0.81 11.09 5.55
CA GLU A 38 0.89 9.68 5.92
C GLU A 38 2.18 8.95 5.55
N PRO A 39 2.89 9.27 4.44
CA PRO A 39 4.18 8.66 4.15
C PRO A 39 5.23 8.84 5.26
N GLN A 40 5.04 9.82 6.16
CA GLN A 40 5.97 10.16 7.22
C GLN A 40 5.38 9.98 8.63
N LEU A 41 4.10 10.32 8.82
CA LEU A 41 3.48 10.22 10.15
C LEU A 41 3.07 8.82 10.55
N LYS A 42 2.60 8.00 9.60
CA LYS A 42 2.11 6.64 9.87
C LYS A 42 1.07 6.60 10.98
N ALA A 43 0.09 7.50 10.92
CA ALA A 43 -0.91 7.68 11.97
C ALA A 43 -2.19 6.86 11.74
N THR A 44 -2.42 6.36 10.52
CA THR A 44 -3.65 5.65 10.17
C THR A 44 -3.48 4.13 10.07
N TYR A 45 -4.59 3.44 10.30
CA TYR A 45 -4.79 2.01 10.04
C TYR A 45 -6.13 1.85 9.33
N ALA A 46 -6.23 0.97 8.34
CA ALA A 46 -7.47 0.73 7.60
C ALA A 46 -8.17 2.04 7.16
N LEU A 47 -7.41 2.93 6.53
CA LEU A 47 -7.96 4.13 5.88
C LEU A 47 -8.89 3.70 4.74
N ASP A 48 -10.07 4.31 4.64
CA ASP A 48 -11.11 3.98 3.66
C ASP A 48 -11.58 5.25 2.93
N PRO A 49 -10.78 5.79 1.98
CA PRO A 49 -11.13 7.02 1.26
C PRO A 49 -12.45 6.90 0.47
N GLU A 50 -12.71 5.74 -0.12
CA GLU A 50 -13.92 5.50 -0.91
C GLU A 50 -15.17 5.46 -0.04
N GLY A 51 -15.14 4.71 1.05
CA GLY A 51 -16.21 4.66 2.04
C GLY A 51 -16.45 6.03 2.68
N ALA A 52 -15.39 6.77 2.99
CA ALA A 52 -15.48 8.13 3.50
C ALA A 52 -16.20 9.06 2.52
N LEU A 53 -15.83 9.05 1.24
CA LEU A 53 -16.50 9.86 0.22
C LEU A 53 -17.96 9.42 -0.02
N ALA A 54 -18.26 8.13 0.11
CA ALA A 54 -19.64 7.63 0.05
C ALA A 54 -20.47 8.15 1.23
N MET A 55 -19.93 8.12 2.46
CA MET A 55 -20.57 8.70 3.64
C MET A 55 -20.77 10.22 3.49
N ALA A 56 -19.78 10.92 2.96
CA ALA A 56 -19.85 12.36 2.71
C ALA A 56 -20.94 12.72 1.68
N ARG A 57 -21.07 11.97 0.58
CA ARG A 57 -22.15 12.16 -0.40
C ARG A 57 -23.54 11.93 0.20
N ALA A 58 -23.67 10.90 1.05
CA ALA A 58 -24.93 10.65 1.76
C ALA A 58 -25.28 11.79 2.73
N SER A 59 -24.27 12.35 3.40
CA SER A 59 -24.41 13.51 4.28
C SER A 59 -24.80 14.78 3.51
N GLU A 60 -24.11 15.08 2.41
CA GLU A 60 -24.41 16.22 1.55
C GLU A 60 -25.88 16.17 1.07
N ALA A 61 -26.37 15.00 0.67
CA ALA A 61 -27.77 14.83 0.26
C ALA A 61 -28.76 15.14 1.40
N ARG A 62 -28.41 14.84 2.65
CA ARG A 62 -29.22 15.19 3.84
C ARG A 62 -29.19 16.69 4.13
N TRP A 63 -28.01 17.31 4.09
CA TRP A 63 -27.86 18.76 4.26
C TRP A 63 -28.62 19.56 3.20
N MET A 64 -28.61 19.11 1.94
CA MET A 64 -29.34 19.78 0.86
C MET A 64 -30.86 19.75 1.06
N LYS A 65 -31.39 18.71 1.72
CA LYS A 65 -32.80 18.60 2.10
C LYS A 65 -33.15 19.32 3.40
N GLY A 66 -32.16 19.81 4.14
CA GLY A 66 -32.38 20.38 5.49
C GLY A 66 -32.66 19.31 6.55
N GLU A 67 -32.21 18.07 6.34
CA GLU A 67 -32.48 16.91 7.18
C GLU A 67 -31.18 16.25 7.70
N PRO A 68 -30.25 17.00 8.35
CA PRO A 68 -29.00 16.42 8.83
C PRO A 68 -29.27 15.33 9.88
N GLN A 69 -28.46 14.28 9.84
CA GLN A 69 -28.55 13.15 10.77
C GLN A 69 -28.18 13.60 12.19
N THR A 70 -28.94 13.11 13.18
CA THR A 70 -28.74 13.45 14.60
C THR A 70 -28.77 12.20 15.48
N ALA A 71 -27.93 12.17 16.51
CA ALA A 71 -28.01 11.21 17.62
C ALA A 71 -28.12 11.97 18.94
N GLY A 72 -29.14 11.65 19.75
CA GLY A 72 -29.35 12.30 21.04
C GLY A 72 -29.51 13.82 20.98
N GLY A 73 -30.06 14.36 19.88
CA GLY A 73 -30.21 15.80 19.66
C GLY A 73 -28.95 16.51 19.12
N HIS A 74 -27.85 15.80 18.92
CA HIS A 74 -26.60 16.34 18.40
C HIS A 74 -26.31 15.80 16.99
N THR A 75 -25.69 16.63 16.13
CA THR A 75 -25.29 16.22 14.78
C THR A 75 -23.78 16.31 14.62
N LEU A 76 -23.19 15.30 13.98
CA LEU A 76 -21.84 15.31 13.42
C LEU A 76 -21.92 15.02 11.91
N ASP A 77 -23.07 15.26 11.30
CA ASP A 77 -23.37 14.80 9.95
C ASP A 77 -22.42 15.43 8.94
N GLY A 78 -21.58 14.58 8.33
CA GLY A 78 -20.61 15.00 7.32
C GLY A 78 -19.22 15.36 7.86
N VAL A 79 -19.03 15.39 9.18
CA VAL A 79 -17.74 15.80 9.77
C VAL A 79 -16.72 14.66 9.68
N PRO A 80 -15.55 14.88 9.05
CA PRO A 80 -14.50 13.86 8.97
C PRO A 80 -13.96 13.47 10.35
N SER A 81 -13.88 12.17 10.59
CA SER A 81 -13.55 11.61 11.90
C SER A 81 -12.66 10.37 11.81
N THR A 82 -11.77 10.15 12.77
CA THR A 82 -11.04 8.88 12.92
C THR A 82 -11.29 8.22 14.26
N ILE A 83 -11.09 6.90 14.31
CA ILE A 83 -11.37 6.09 15.50
C ILE A 83 -10.16 5.21 15.81
N LYS A 84 -9.65 5.22 17.04
CA LYS A 84 -8.59 4.31 17.47
C LYS A 84 -8.95 2.85 17.21
N GLU A 85 -7.99 2.06 16.71
CA GLU A 85 -8.25 0.70 16.23
C GLU A 85 -8.84 -0.25 17.28
N ASN A 86 -8.52 -0.08 18.59
CA ASN A 86 -9.05 -0.92 19.67
C ASN A 86 -10.51 -0.64 20.04
N ILE A 87 -11.15 0.33 19.39
CA ILE A 87 -12.59 0.53 19.43
C ILE A 87 -13.15 -0.24 18.23
N ALA A 88 -13.86 -1.34 18.49
CA ALA A 88 -14.38 -2.19 17.43
C ALA A 88 -15.26 -1.40 16.45
N THR A 89 -15.05 -1.61 15.15
CA THR A 89 -15.83 -1.00 14.07
C THR A 89 -16.27 -2.10 13.14
N ARG A 90 -17.58 -2.18 12.87
CA ARG A 90 -18.18 -3.25 12.07
C ARG A 90 -17.47 -3.39 10.72
N GLY A 91 -17.00 -4.60 10.42
CA GLY A 91 -16.30 -4.93 9.17
C GLY A 91 -14.80 -4.65 9.17
N VAL A 92 -14.25 -4.06 10.23
CA VAL A 92 -12.81 -3.73 10.34
C VAL A 92 -12.15 -4.62 11.40
N PRO A 93 -10.98 -5.23 11.12
CA PRO A 93 -10.25 -5.99 12.13
C PRO A 93 -9.77 -5.11 13.30
N VAL A 94 -9.52 -5.75 14.45
CA VAL A 94 -9.04 -5.10 15.68
C VAL A 94 -7.68 -5.71 16.06
N PRO A 95 -6.56 -5.19 15.53
CA PRO A 95 -5.23 -5.77 15.75
C PRO A 95 -4.74 -5.65 17.20
N LEU A 96 -5.29 -4.70 17.96
CA LEU A 96 -4.79 -4.29 19.27
C LEU A 96 -3.32 -3.83 19.20
N GLY A 97 -2.91 -3.24 18.06
CA GLY A 97 -1.55 -2.77 17.85
C GLY A 97 -0.47 -3.85 17.85
N THR A 98 -0.78 -5.14 17.72
CA THR A 98 0.22 -6.23 17.81
C THR A 98 0.12 -7.23 16.67
N ALA A 99 1.28 -7.74 16.21
CA ALA A 99 1.33 -8.76 15.16
C ALA A 99 0.89 -10.13 15.67
N ALA A 100 0.70 -10.28 16.98
CA ALA A 100 0.22 -11.51 17.61
C ALA A 100 -1.30 -11.71 17.50
N THR A 101 -2.07 -10.75 16.98
CA THR A 101 -3.54 -10.86 16.86
C THR A 101 -3.96 -11.43 15.52
N ASP A 102 -4.93 -12.35 15.52
CA ASP A 102 -5.57 -12.81 14.29
C ASP A 102 -6.56 -11.75 13.79
N LEU A 103 -6.39 -11.31 12.54
CA LEU A 103 -7.14 -10.19 11.96
C LEU A 103 -8.56 -10.61 11.56
N THR A 104 -9.45 -10.66 12.56
CA THR A 104 -10.87 -10.94 12.34
C THR A 104 -11.67 -9.64 12.30
N PRO A 105 -12.43 -9.36 11.22
CA PRO A 105 -13.33 -8.20 11.16
C PRO A 105 -14.34 -8.21 12.31
N ALA A 106 -14.52 -7.07 12.97
CA ALA A 106 -15.50 -6.97 14.05
C ALA A 106 -16.94 -7.12 13.52
N ALA A 107 -17.76 -7.91 14.20
CA ALA A 107 -19.15 -8.14 13.80
C ALA A 107 -20.06 -6.93 14.04
N ALA A 108 -19.71 -6.05 14.99
CA ALA A 108 -20.50 -4.88 15.37
C ALA A 108 -19.59 -3.72 15.77
N ASP A 109 -20.13 -2.49 15.68
CA ASP A 109 -19.50 -1.30 16.23
C ASP A 109 -19.54 -1.36 17.76
N ALA A 110 -18.40 -1.10 18.43
CA ALA A 110 -18.38 -0.78 19.86
C ALA A 110 -19.12 0.54 20.11
N PRO A 111 -19.60 0.82 21.35
CA PRO A 111 -20.45 1.98 21.59
C PRO A 111 -19.91 3.30 21.03
N PRO A 112 -18.64 3.71 21.24
CA PRO A 112 -18.14 4.97 20.66
C PRO A 112 -18.22 5.02 19.12
N ALA A 113 -17.93 3.92 18.42
CA ALA A 113 -18.04 3.86 16.97
C ALA A 113 -19.50 3.89 16.49
N ALA A 114 -20.41 3.23 17.22
CA ALA A 114 -21.84 3.26 16.94
C ALA A 114 -22.40 4.68 17.05
N ARG A 115 -22.07 5.39 18.13
CA ARG A 115 -22.50 6.79 18.36
C ARG A 115 -22.07 7.73 17.24
N MET A 116 -20.82 7.62 16.78
CA MET A 116 -20.33 8.44 15.66
C MET A 116 -21.10 8.18 14.37
N ARG A 117 -21.38 6.90 14.06
CA ARG A 117 -22.15 6.52 12.87
C ARG A 117 -23.61 6.97 12.97
N GLU A 118 -24.22 6.84 14.14
CA GLU A 118 -25.57 7.31 14.43
C GLU A 118 -25.70 8.83 14.31
N ALA A 119 -24.63 9.59 14.61
CA ALA A 119 -24.57 11.04 14.44
C ALA A 119 -24.22 11.51 13.02
N GLY A 120 -23.98 10.59 12.07
CA GLY A 120 -23.67 10.91 10.68
C GLY A 120 -22.21 11.28 10.39
N ALA A 121 -21.29 11.03 11.32
CA ALA A 121 -19.88 11.32 11.12
C ALA A 121 -19.29 10.55 9.92
N VAL A 122 -18.41 11.19 9.16
CA VAL A 122 -17.67 10.56 8.05
C VAL A 122 -16.45 9.87 8.63
N LEU A 123 -16.52 8.54 8.78
CA LEU A 123 -15.41 7.76 9.33
C LEU A 123 -14.34 7.54 8.26
N LEU A 124 -13.20 8.24 8.39
CA LEU A 124 -12.11 8.18 7.42
C LEU A 124 -11.34 6.84 7.48
N GLY A 125 -11.26 6.26 8.67
CA GLY A 125 -10.44 5.08 8.93
C GLY A 125 -10.13 4.95 10.42
N LYS A 126 -9.21 4.03 10.74
CA LYS A 126 -8.73 3.83 12.11
C LYS A 126 -7.40 4.55 12.34
N THR A 127 -7.04 4.77 13.60
CA THR A 127 -5.72 5.28 13.98
C THR A 127 -4.91 4.25 14.76
N THR A 128 -3.60 4.29 14.56
CA THR A 128 -2.63 3.34 15.11
C THR A 128 -2.52 3.44 16.64
N MET A 129 -2.07 2.33 17.24
CA MET A 129 -1.69 2.23 18.64
C MET A 129 -0.55 1.22 18.83
N PRO A 130 0.21 1.29 19.94
CA PRO A 130 1.21 0.28 20.28
C PRO A 130 0.58 -1.04 20.73
N ASP A 131 1.39 -2.10 20.80
CA ASP A 131 1.01 -3.44 21.29
C ASP A 131 0.15 -3.36 22.56
N TYR A 132 -1.08 -3.90 22.47
CA TYR A 132 -2.11 -3.96 23.52
C TYR A 132 -2.47 -2.60 24.15
N GLY A 133 -2.03 -1.50 23.55
CA GLY A 133 -2.18 -0.16 24.08
C GLY A 133 -1.37 0.10 25.35
N MET A 134 -0.32 -0.68 25.57
CA MET A 134 0.47 -0.66 26.80
C MET A 134 1.56 0.41 26.80
N LEU A 135 2.20 0.64 25.64
CA LEU A 135 3.21 1.69 25.54
C LEU A 135 2.57 3.07 25.52
N SER A 136 3.31 4.05 26.01
CA SER A 136 2.96 5.46 25.85
C SER A 136 3.61 6.06 24.61
N SER A 137 3.79 5.23 23.56
CA SER A 137 4.50 5.57 22.34
C SER A 137 3.73 5.15 21.06
N GLY A 138 4.23 5.59 19.89
CA GLY A 138 3.81 5.12 18.57
C GLY A 138 4.42 3.80 18.08
N LEU A 139 5.22 3.11 18.90
CA LEU A 139 5.95 1.89 18.50
C LEU A 139 5.03 0.66 18.57
N SER A 140 4.98 -0.12 17.50
CA SER A 140 4.15 -1.32 17.37
C SER A 140 4.91 -2.44 16.66
N SER A 141 4.59 -3.70 16.99
CA SER A 141 5.02 -4.87 16.22
C SER A 141 4.22 -5.09 14.94
N PHE A 142 3.07 -4.42 14.80
CA PHE A 142 2.15 -4.56 13.66
C PHE A 142 2.13 -3.33 12.77
N HIS A 143 2.03 -2.14 13.37
CA HIS A 143 2.01 -0.89 12.63
C HIS A 143 3.41 -0.36 12.40
N GLU A 144 3.57 0.38 11.31
CA GLU A 144 4.73 1.23 11.14
C GLU A 144 4.79 2.28 12.26
N LEU A 145 6.00 2.74 12.58
CA LEU A 145 6.23 3.66 13.69
C LEU A 145 5.54 5.00 13.46
N THR A 146 4.56 5.33 14.30
CA THR A 146 3.88 6.63 14.26
C THR A 146 4.79 7.73 14.82
N ARG A 147 4.87 8.87 14.11
CA ARG A 147 5.76 10.01 14.43
C ARG A 147 4.99 11.25 14.87
N ASN A 148 5.65 12.13 15.63
CA ASN A 148 5.08 13.41 16.05
C ASN A 148 5.16 14.44 14.91
N PRO A 149 4.05 15.11 14.53
CA PRO A 149 4.07 16.07 13.43
C PRO A 149 4.83 17.36 13.73
N TRP A 150 5.08 17.71 14.99
CA TRP A 150 5.92 18.86 15.35
C TRP A 150 7.42 18.61 15.11
N ASP A 151 7.85 17.36 15.28
CA ASP A 151 9.22 16.88 15.02
C ASP A 151 9.18 15.37 14.81
N LEU A 152 9.46 14.92 13.58
CA LEU A 152 9.38 13.51 13.19
C LEU A 152 10.38 12.61 13.92
N SER A 153 11.42 13.17 14.54
CA SER A 153 12.34 12.41 15.41
C SER A 153 11.73 12.09 16.78
N LYS A 154 10.59 12.70 17.13
CA LYS A 154 9.94 12.56 18.44
C LYS A 154 8.72 11.67 18.39
N ASN A 155 8.44 11.11 19.56
CA ASN A 155 7.26 10.30 19.77
C ASN A 155 6.00 11.17 19.85
N PRO A 156 4.87 10.80 19.21
CA PRO A 156 3.59 11.48 19.38
C PRO A 156 2.93 11.15 20.72
N GLY A 157 3.43 10.15 21.45
CA GLY A 157 2.79 9.60 22.62
C GLY A 157 1.87 8.44 22.32
N GLY A 158 1.35 7.83 23.37
CA GLY A 158 0.46 6.68 23.25
C GLY A 158 -0.39 6.43 24.50
N SER A 159 -1.28 5.46 24.45
CA SER A 159 -1.46 4.52 23.33
C SER A 159 -2.35 5.03 22.20
N SER A 160 -3.00 6.20 22.30
CA SER A 160 -3.76 6.77 21.18
C SER A 160 -2.85 7.55 20.21
N ALA A 161 -1.76 6.90 19.77
CA ALA A 161 -0.65 7.51 19.07
C ALA A 161 -1.08 8.16 17.75
N GLY A 162 -1.73 7.36 16.89
CA GLY A 162 -2.23 7.85 15.62
C GLY A 162 -3.29 8.96 15.79
N ALA A 163 -4.14 8.89 16.81
CA ALA A 163 -5.16 9.92 17.04
C ALA A 163 -4.54 11.26 17.47
N GLY A 164 -3.50 11.24 18.32
CA GLY A 164 -2.76 12.44 18.72
C GLY A 164 -2.05 13.10 17.52
N ALA A 165 -1.33 12.28 16.75
CA ALA A 165 -0.62 12.74 15.55
C ALA A 165 -1.59 13.26 14.48
N ALA A 166 -2.66 12.51 14.17
CA ALA A 166 -3.69 12.85 13.19
C ALA A 166 -4.38 14.19 13.51
N ALA A 167 -4.73 14.41 14.79
CA ALA A 167 -5.36 15.64 15.25
C ALA A 167 -4.45 16.86 15.05
N ALA A 168 -3.18 16.76 15.45
CA ALA A 168 -2.22 17.86 15.25
C ALA A 168 -1.87 18.07 13.77
N ALA A 169 -1.81 16.99 13.00
CA ALA A 169 -1.40 17.04 11.59
C ALA A 169 -2.47 17.57 10.65
N GLY A 170 -3.76 17.36 10.91
CA GLY A 170 -4.78 17.85 9.97
C GLY A 170 -5.91 16.89 9.57
N TYR A 171 -6.01 15.69 10.13
CA TYR A 171 -6.78 14.58 9.53
C TYR A 171 -8.28 14.64 9.79
N GLY A 172 -8.85 15.84 9.75
CA GLY A 172 -10.17 16.17 10.27
C GLY A 172 -10.09 16.75 11.69
N PRO A 173 -11.23 17.24 12.21
CA PRO A 173 -11.28 17.84 13.55
C PRO A 173 -11.59 16.84 14.67
N LEU A 174 -12.13 15.65 14.37
CA LEU A 174 -12.65 14.72 15.38
C LEU A 174 -11.89 13.39 15.41
N HIS A 175 -11.34 13.05 16.56
CA HIS A 175 -10.66 11.78 16.78
C HIS A 175 -11.11 11.15 18.10
N ILE A 176 -11.15 9.82 18.17
CA ILE A 176 -11.49 9.09 19.40
C ILE A 176 -10.32 8.22 19.81
N GLY A 177 -9.91 8.35 21.07
CA GLY A 177 -8.92 7.48 21.70
C GLY A 177 -9.47 6.76 22.93
N THR A 178 -8.57 6.11 23.66
CA THR A 178 -8.86 5.47 24.94
C THR A 178 -7.80 5.81 25.99
N ASP A 179 -8.15 5.79 27.27
CA ASP A 179 -7.26 6.17 28.38
C ASP A 179 -7.45 5.25 29.60
N ILE A 180 -6.36 4.67 30.11
CA ILE A 180 -6.28 3.90 31.37
C ILE A 180 -5.20 4.47 32.32
N GLY A 181 -4.11 4.99 31.76
CA GLY A 181 -3.03 5.64 32.52
C GLY A 181 -2.54 6.94 31.87
N GLY A 182 -3.35 7.58 31.02
CA GLY A 182 -2.98 8.80 30.29
C GLY A 182 -3.07 8.70 28.77
N SER A 183 -3.56 7.60 28.20
CA SER A 183 -3.48 7.35 26.76
C SER A 183 -4.34 8.27 25.85
N LEU A 184 -5.17 9.15 26.41
CA LEU A 184 -5.73 10.32 25.72
C LEU A 184 -4.86 11.55 25.97
N ARG A 185 -4.56 11.80 27.25
CA ARG A 185 -3.91 13.04 27.73
C ARG A 185 -2.44 13.15 27.32
N LEU A 186 -1.67 12.06 27.36
CA LEU A 186 -0.25 12.02 27.02
C LEU A 186 -0.02 12.38 25.54
N PRO A 187 -0.68 11.72 24.55
CA PRO A 187 -0.62 12.20 23.17
C PRO A 187 -1.14 13.63 23.02
N ALA A 188 -2.18 14.02 23.78
CA ALA A 188 -2.69 15.38 23.70
C ALA A 188 -1.68 16.44 24.13
N ALA A 189 -0.91 16.17 25.18
CA ALA A 189 0.16 17.02 25.64
C ALA A 189 1.30 17.12 24.61
N TRP A 190 1.82 15.99 24.13
CA TRP A 190 2.97 15.95 23.21
C TRP A 190 2.63 16.37 21.77
N CYS A 191 1.37 16.34 21.38
CA CYS A 191 0.89 16.86 20.09
C CYS A 191 0.21 18.24 20.20
N GLY A 192 0.05 18.79 21.41
CA GLY A 192 -0.48 20.14 21.64
C GLY A 192 -1.99 20.30 21.35
N ILE A 193 -2.74 19.20 21.37
CA ILE A 193 -4.18 19.18 21.08
C ILE A 193 -5.01 19.24 22.38
N ALA A 194 -6.32 19.34 22.24
CA ALA A 194 -7.29 19.27 23.34
C ALA A 194 -7.89 17.87 23.47
N THR A 195 -8.11 17.41 24.70
CA THR A 195 -8.84 16.17 24.97
C THR A 195 -9.53 16.21 26.32
N LEU A 196 -10.55 15.37 26.48
CA LEU A 196 -11.13 15.03 27.78
C LEU A 196 -10.98 13.53 28.01
N LYS A 197 -10.32 13.16 29.11
CA LYS A 197 -10.55 11.85 29.76
C LYS A 197 -11.81 12.03 30.62
N PRO A 198 -12.97 11.50 30.21
CA PRO A 198 -14.19 11.74 30.95
C PRO A 198 -14.20 10.92 32.25
N SER A 199 -15.16 11.16 33.12
CA SER A 199 -15.43 10.30 34.27
C SER A 199 -15.61 8.85 33.81
N LEU A 200 -15.13 7.89 34.60
CA LEU A 200 -15.28 6.47 34.26
C LEU A 200 -16.77 6.13 34.10
N GLY A 201 -17.14 5.55 32.96
CA GLY A 201 -18.52 5.20 32.64
C GLY A 201 -19.36 6.32 32.00
N ARG A 202 -18.83 7.55 31.83
CA ARG A 202 -19.57 8.64 31.17
C ARG A 202 -19.76 8.41 29.67
N ILE A 203 -18.72 7.93 28.98
CA ILE A 203 -18.81 7.43 27.61
C ILE A 203 -18.82 5.91 27.70
N PRO A 204 -19.94 5.24 27.35
CA PRO A 204 -20.00 3.79 27.33
C PRO A 204 -18.92 3.17 26.42
N ILE A 205 -18.31 2.07 26.85
CA ILE A 205 -17.30 1.32 26.09
C ILE A 205 -17.45 -0.20 26.27
N ASP A 206 -17.05 -0.97 25.26
CA ASP A 206 -17.07 -2.44 25.27
C ASP A 206 -15.70 -3.00 24.81
N PRO A 207 -15.06 -3.92 25.55
CA PRO A 207 -15.39 -4.32 26.92
C PRO A 207 -15.03 -3.22 27.95
N PRO A 208 -15.84 -3.02 28.99
CA PRO A 208 -15.52 -2.09 30.07
C PRO A 208 -14.39 -2.64 30.96
N PHE A 209 -13.59 -1.74 31.52
CA PHE A 209 -12.47 -2.09 32.41
C PHE A 209 -12.22 -0.96 33.41
N MET A 210 -11.71 -1.29 34.59
CA MET A 210 -11.41 -0.32 35.64
C MET A 210 -10.46 0.77 35.13
N GLY A 211 -10.88 2.04 35.26
CA GLY A 211 -10.10 3.19 34.82
C GLY A 211 -10.07 3.43 33.30
N ARG A 212 -10.59 2.50 32.48
CA ARG A 212 -10.66 2.62 31.02
C ARG A 212 -11.79 3.56 30.59
N CYS A 213 -11.43 4.61 29.87
CA CYS A 213 -12.38 5.53 29.26
C CYS A 213 -12.12 5.61 27.75
N ALA A 214 -13.17 5.78 26.93
CA ALA A 214 -13.03 6.43 25.63
C ALA A 214 -13.16 7.94 25.81
N GLY A 215 -12.61 8.73 24.88
CA GLY A 215 -12.74 10.18 24.95
C GLY A 215 -12.38 10.89 23.65
N PRO A 216 -12.84 12.13 23.48
CA PRO A 216 -12.57 12.95 22.30
C PRO A 216 -11.13 13.48 22.30
N MET A 217 -10.52 13.56 21.13
CA MET A 217 -9.22 14.19 20.87
C MET A 217 -9.40 15.14 19.68
N THR A 218 -9.19 16.43 19.90
CA THR A 218 -9.58 17.51 18.97
C THR A 218 -8.60 18.68 19.04
N ARG A 219 -8.61 19.60 18.07
CA ARG A 219 -7.78 20.82 18.15
C ARG A 219 -8.34 21.90 19.09
N THR A 220 -9.63 21.82 19.40
CA THR A 220 -10.33 22.80 20.24
C THR A 220 -11.16 22.12 21.34
N VAL A 221 -11.30 22.78 22.49
CA VAL A 221 -12.18 22.29 23.57
C VAL A 221 -13.64 22.26 23.13
N THR A 222 -14.06 23.18 22.26
CA THR A 222 -15.44 23.21 21.75
C THR A 222 -15.80 21.96 20.96
N ASP A 223 -14.89 21.46 20.11
CA ASP A 223 -15.12 20.21 19.37
C ASP A 223 -15.16 19.00 20.31
N ALA A 224 -14.31 18.97 21.34
CA ALA A 224 -14.38 17.91 22.35
C ALA A 224 -15.74 17.90 23.07
N ALA A 225 -16.27 19.07 23.39
CA ALA A 225 -17.58 19.22 24.00
C ALA A 225 -18.72 18.80 23.06
N LEU A 226 -18.64 19.15 21.77
CA LEU A 226 -19.57 18.68 20.75
C LEU A 226 -19.62 17.14 20.69
N MET A 227 -18.45 16.49 20.70
CA MET A 227 -18.37 15.02 20.71
C MET A 227 -18.99 14.40 21.98
N MET A 228 -18.91 15.06 23.14
CA MET A 228 -19.52 14.53 24.37
C MET A 228 -21.03 14.36 24.26
N GLY A 229 -21.73 15.27 23.56
CA GLY A 229 -23.17 15.14 23.31
C GLY A 229 -23.56 13.87 22.55
N VAL A 230 -22.67 13.40 21.67
CA VAL A 230 -22.85 12.16 20.90
C VAL A 230 -22.33 10.94 21.65
N LEU A 231 -21.13 11.01 22.22
CA LEU A 231 -20.45 9.86 22.81
C LEU A 231 -21.01 9.44 24.17
N SER A 232 -21.64 10.35 24.93
CA SER A 232 -22.18 10.05 26.26
C SER A 232 -23.58 9.41 26.25
N GLN A 233 -24.14 9.13 25.07
CA GLN A 233 -25.45 8.49 24.94
C GLN A 233 -25.41 7.05 25.50
N PRO A 234 -26.42 6.62 26.27
CA PRO A 234 -26.38 5.37 27.02
C PRO A 234 -26.27 4.13 26.12
N ASP A 235 -25.55 3.11 26.60
CA ASP A 235 -25.40 1.81 25.95
C ASP A 235 -25.23 0.71 27.01
N ALA A 236 -26.11 -0.28 27.00
CA ALA A 236 -26.17 -1.32 28.03
C ALA A 236 -25.00 -2.31 27.98
N ARG A 237 -24.18 -2.31 26.91
CA ARG A 237 -23.00 -3.17 26.81
C ARG A 237 -21.91 -2.75 27.80
N ASP A 238 -21.88 -1.48 28.20
CA ASP A 238 -21.02 -1.02 29.29
C ASP A 238 -21.74 -1.17 30.63
N HIS A 239 -21.43 -2.27 31.33
CA HIS A 239 -21.95 -2.54 32.67
C HIS A 239 -21.33 -1.68 33.79
N MET A 240 -20.45 -0.73 33.45
CA MET A 240 -19.91 0.30 34.33
C MET A 240 -20.43 1.71 33.99
N SER A 241 -21.37 1.84 33.03
CA SER A 241 -21.90 3.11 32.58
C SER A 241 -22.56 3.93 33.69
N LEU A 242 -22.35 5.24 33.65
CA LEU A 242 -23.00 6.20 34.54
C LEU A 242 -24.42 6.49 34.05
N PRO A 243 -25.33 6.94 34.93
CA PRO A 243 -26.60 7.48 34.51
C PRO A 243 -26.43 8.56 33.45
N PHE A 244 -27.26 8.49 32.41
CA PHE A 244 -27.32 9.50 31.36
C PHE A 244 -27.61 10.88 31.97
N GLN A 245 -26.90 11.89 31.49
CA GLN A 245 -27.10 13.27 31.87
C GLN A 245 -27.39 14.08 30.62
N ASP A 246 -28.58 14.67 30.60
CA ASP A 246 -29.03 15.55 29.53
C ASP A 246 -28.46 16.96 29.76
N PHE A 247 -27.19 17.14 29.38
CA PHE A 247 -26.51 18.42 29.44
C PHE A 247 -26.44 19.06 28.05
N ASP A 248 -26.58 20.38 28.02
CA ASP A 248 -26.02 21.14 26.91
C ASP A 248 -24.49 21.17 27.04
N TRP A 249 -23.84 20.22 26.38
CA TRP A 249 -22.38 20.11 26.38
C TRP A 249 -21.68 21.33 25.78
N LEU A 250 -22.36 22.11 24.93
CA LEU A 250 -21.81 23.33 24.32
C LEU A 250 -21.92 24.57 25.22
N ASN A 251 -22.57 24.44 26.39
CA ASN A 251 -22.60 25.49 27.40
C ASN A 251 -21.24 25.57 28.13
N LEU A 252 -20.25 26.14 27.46
CA LEU A 252 -18.84 26.19 27.90
C LEU A 252 -18.46 27.46 28.67
N GLU A 253 -19.40 28.38 28.89
CA GLU A 253 -19.15 29.57 29.69
C GLU A 253 -19.05 29.22 31.18
N ARG A 254 -18.06 29.81 31.85
CA ARG A 254 -17.91 29.72 33.31
C ARG A 254 -17.13 30.90 33.87
N GLU A 255 -17.61 31.43 34.99
CA GLU A 255 -16.85 32.39 35.79
C GLU A 255 -15.74 31.67 36.57
N VAL A 256 -14.50 32.17 36.44
CA VAL A 256 -13.32 31.63 37.14
C VAL A 256 -13.06 32.29 38.49
N ARG A 257 -13.66 33.47 38.73
CA ARG A 257 -13.49 34.24 39.96
C ARG A 257 -13.95 33.44 41.17
N GLY A 258 -13.10 33.36 42.18
CA GLY A 258 -13.38 32.69 43.46
C GLY A 258 -13.26 31.16 43.43
N LEU A 259 -12.99 30.54 42.27
CA LEU A 259 -12.73 29.09 42.22
C LEU A 259 -11.44 28.76 42.97
N ARG A 260 -11.47 27.72 43.79
CA ARG A 260 -10.30 27.18 44.50
C ARG A 260 -9.60 26.19 43.59
N ILE A 261 -8.43 26.55 43.11
CA ILE A 261 -7.66 25.76 42.16
C ILE A 261 -6.40 25.23 42.86
N GLY A 262 -6.28 23.91 42.96
CA GLY A 262 -5.05 23.28 43.41
C GLY A 262 -3.98 23.31 42.31
N LEU A 263 -2.74 23.66 42.63
CA LEU A 263 -1.59 23.55 41.74
C LEU A 263 -0.66 22.40 42.18
N LEU A 264 -0.68 21.30 41.44
CA LEU A 264 0.17 20.13 41.67
C LEU A 264 1.36 20.13 40.69
N LEU A 265 2.56 20.37 41.17
CA LEU A 265 3.79 20.39 40.35
C LEU A 265 4.69 19.16 40.55
N ASP A 266 4.47 18.41 41.61
CA ASP A 266 5.15 17.15 41.90
C ASP A 266 4.11 16.05 42.07
N ALA A 267 4.25 14.95 41.34
CA ALA A 267 3.35 13.80 41.50
C ALA A 267 3.65 13.02 42.79
N GLY A 268 4.89 13.07 43.31
CA GLY A 268 5.38 12.26 44.44
C GLY A 268 5.94 10.89 44.03
N CYS A 269 5.94 10.59 42.74
CA CYS A 269 6.45 9.33 42.18
C CYS A 269 6.84 9.50 40.71
N GLY A 270 7.58 8.53 40.18
CA GLY A 270 7.95 8.50 38.77
C GLY A 270 9.13 9.42 38.43
N LEU A 271 9.12 9.96 37.21
CA LEU A 271 10.20 10.80 36.69
C LEU A 271 10.15 12.23 37.25
N PRO A 272 11.30 12.89 37.42
CA PRO A 272 11.35 14.32 37.71
C PRO A 272 10.72 15.13 36.57
N VAL A 273 10.04 16.23 36.91
CA VAL A 273 9.39 17.11 35.93
C VAL A 273 10.42 18.03 35.31
N ASP A 274 10.40 18.12 33.98
CA ASP A 274 11.21 19.08 33.23
C ASP A 274 10.91 20.53 33.69
N PRO A 275 11.94 21.36 33.96
CA PRO A 275 11.75 22.75 34.36
C PRO A 275 10.90 23.58 33.40
N GLU A 276 10.96 23.34 32.08
CA GLU A 276 10.14 24.08 31.10
C GLU A 276 8.64 23.77 31.28
N ILE A 277 8.31 22.56 31.72
CA ILE A 277 6.93 22.15 32.01
C ILE A 277 6.43 22.84 33.29
N ILE A 278 7.26 22.87 34.34
CA ILE A 278 6.93 23.57 35.59
C ILE A 278 6.63 25.05 35.27
N GLU A 279 7.53 25.72 34.55
CA GLU A 279 7.39 27.13 34.19
C GLU A 279 6.08 27.41 33.44
N ALA A 280 5.73 26.57 32.45
CA ALA A 280 4.51 26.72 31.66
C ALA A 280 3.23 26.50 32.49
N VAL A 281 3.21 25.48 33.36
CA VAL A 281 2.05 25.18 34.22
C VAL A 281 1.87 26.25 35.29
N GLU A 282 2.95 26.75 35.88
CA GLU A 282 2.90 27.89 36.80
C GLU A 282 2.43 29.17 36.10
N ALA A 283 2.82 29.40 34.84
CA ALA A 283 2.31 30.53 34.07
C ALA A 283 0.80 30.44 33.85
N ALA A 284 0.26 29.25 33.56
CA ALA A 284 -1.17 29.04 33.47
C ALA A 284 -1.87 29.29 34.81
N ALA A 285 -1.30 28.79 35.92
CA ALA A 285 -1.80 29.05 37.27
C ALA A 285 -1.87 30.56 37.60
N ARG A 286 -0.81 31.32 37.29
CA ARG A 286 -0.79 32.78 37.47
C ARG A 286 -1.86 33.49 36.63
N ALA A 287 -2.15 33.01 35.42
CA ALA A 287 -3.22 33.57 34.60
C ALA A 287 -4.62 33.32 35.19
N PHE A 288 -4.86 32.12 35.76
CA PHE A 288 -6.09 31.84 36.49
C PHE A 288 -6.23 32.72 37.74
N GLU A 289 -5.15 32.92 38.49
CA GLU A 289 -5.11 33.82 39.64
C GLU A 289 -5.41 35.27 39.23
N ALA A 290 -4.79 35.76 38.14
CA ALA A 290 -5.05 37.08 37.59
C ALA A 290 -6.51 37.27 37.13
N ALA A 291 -7.16 36.20 36.68
CA ALA A 291 -8.59 36.18 36.35
C ALA A 291 -9.51 36.07 37.59
N GLY A 292 -8.94 35.95 38.79
CA GLY A 292 -9.63 36.00 40.07
C GLY A 292 -9.86 34.64 40.74
N ALA A 293 -9.27 33.55 40.25
CA ALA A 293 -9.27 32.27 40.96
C ALA A 293 -8.33 32.31 42.17
N ILE A 294 -8.57 31.45 43.16
CA ILE A 294 -7.71 31.26 44.33
C ILE A 294 -6.84 30.04 44.06
N VAL A 295 -5.58 30.25 43.69
CA VAL A 295 -4.65 29.16 43.38
C VAL A 295 -3.84 28.80 44.62
N THR A 296 -3.75 27.51 44.97
CA THR A 296 -3.01 27.03 46.14
C THR A 296 -2.15 25.82 45.79
N PRO A 297 -0.85 25.80 46.15
CA PRO A 297 0.00 24.63 45.94
C PRO A 297 -0.57 23.37 46.61
N VAL A 298 -0.49 22.23 45.92
CA VAL A 298 -0.89 20.91 46.42
C VAL A 298 0.36 20.08 46.70
N GLN A 299 0.40 19.44 47.87
CA GLN A 299 1.45 18.47 48.18
C GLN A 299 1.23 17.17 47.40
N PRO A 300 2.31 16.51 46.93
CA PRO A 300 2.18 15.21 46.26
C PRO A 300 1.52 14.19 47.18
N TRP A 301 0.63 13.36 46.63
CA TRP A 301 -0.05 12.30 47.37
C TRP A 301 0.23 10.89 46.85
N MET A 302 0.71 10.77 45.60
CA MET A 302 1.16 9.49 45.08
C MET A 302 2.52 9.14 45.68
N THR A 303 2.79 7.85 45.78
CA THR A 303 4.08 7.32 46.23
C THR A 303 4.61 6.32 45.21
N PRO A 304 5.93 6.06 45.18
CA PRO A 304 6.50 5.04 44.30
C PRO A 304 5.83 3.67 44.46
N ASP A 305 5.55 3.25 45.70
CA ASP A 305 4.87 1.96 45.97
C ASP A 305 3.49 1.85 45.32
N MET A 306 2.74 2.95 45.25
CA MET A 306 1.42 2.99 44.61
C MET A 306 1.53 2.81 43.10
N LEU A 307 2.43 3.57 42.48
CA LEU A 307 2.67 3.49 41.04
C LEU A 307 3.18 2.10 40.64
N ASP A 308 4.22 1.62 41.33
CA ASP A 308 4.84 0.33 41.05
C ASP A 308 3.91 -0.85 41.40
N GLY A 309 3.02 -0.68 42.38
CA GLY A 309 1.99 -1.66 42.71
C GLY A 309 0.96 -1.82 41.59
N VAL A 310 0.47 -0.71 41.02
CA VAL A 310 -0.44 -0.75 39.87
C VAL A 310 0.27 -1.32 38.63
N ASP A 311 1.52 -0.93 38.36
CA ASP A 311 2.31 -1.49 37.25
C ASP A 311 2.52 -3.00 37.41
N ARG A 312 2.89 -3.49 38.60
CA ARG A 312 3.00 -4.93 38.88
C ARG A 312 1.70 -5.69 38.61
N PHE A 313 0.55 -5.11 38.97
CA PHE A 313 -0.74 -5.71 38.67
C PHE A 313 -0.96 -5.82 37.15
N TRP A 314 -0.68 -4.76 36.40
CA TRP A 314 -0.82 -4.77 34.94
C TRP A 314 0.15 -5.74 34.25
N ARG A 315 1.40 -5.82 34.71
CA ARG A 315 2.38 -6.81 34.23
C ARG A 315 1.88 -8.22 34.47
N THR A 316 1.41 -8.52 35.69
CA THR A 316 0.91 -9.86 36.02
C THR A 316 -0.30 -10.25 35.17
N ARG A 317 -1.27 -9.34 35.00
CA ARG A 317 -2.41 -9.56 34.11
C ARG A 317 -1.96 -9.85 32.68
N SER A 318 -1.05 -9.03 32.16
CA SER A 318 -0.55 -9.19 30.79
C SER A 318 0.26 -10.49 30.64
N ALA A 319 1.03 -10.90 31.66
CA ALA A 319 1.75 -12.17 31.65
C ALA A 319 0.81 -13.36 31.48
N LEU A 320 -0.36 -13.33 32.13
CA LEU A 320 -1.39 -14.37 32.00
C LEU A 320 -2.00 -14.37 30.60
N ASP A 321 -2.35 -13.19 30.06
CA ASP A 321 -2.87 -13.04 28.70
C ASP A 321 -1.86 -13.58 27.67
N LEU A 322 -0.57 -13.28 27.83
CA LEU A 322 0.50 -13.74 26.96
C LEU A 322 0.77 -15.24 27.08
N ALA A 323 0.70 -15.81 28.29
CA ALA A 323 0.91 -17.23 28.53
C ALA A 323 -0.21 -18.10 27.93
N ALA A 324 -1.41 -17.53 27.72
CA ALA A 324 -2.52 -18.21 27.06
C ALA A 324 -2.37 -18.29 25.53
N LEU A 325 -1.43 -17.55 24.93
CA LEU A 325 -1.20 -17.56 23.49
C LEU A 325 -0.32 -18.76 23.07
N PRO A 326 -0.57 -19.36 21.89
CA PRO A 326 0.38 -20.28 21.27
C PRO A 326 1.76 -19.64 21.08
N GLU A 327 2.85 -20.41 21.24
CA GLU A 327 4.21 -19.87 21.19
C GLU A 327 4.51 -19.08 19.90
N ALA A 328 4.04 -19.58 18.76
CA ALA A 328 4.21 -18.91 17.46
C ALA A 328 3.57 -17.51 17.42
N ARG A 329 2.45 -17.29 18.13
CA ARG A 329 1.80 -15.97 18.25
C ARG A 329 2.51 -15.12 19.30
N ARG A 330 2.87 -15.71 20.44
CA ARG A 330 3.62 -15.04 21.52
C ARG A 330 4.96 -14.47 21.04
N ALA A 331 5.65 -15.19 20.14
CA ALA A 331 6.92 -14.77 19.55
C ALA A 331 6.81 -13.54 18.63
N ARG A 332 5.59 -13.16 18.18
CA ARG A 332 5.35 -12.01 17.29
C ARG A 332 5.07 -10.71 18.04
N ILE A 333 4.92 -10.76 19.36
CA ILE A 333 4.72 -9.58 20.21
C ILE A 333 6.00 -8.75 20.23
N LEU A 334 5.87 -7.42 20.29
CA LEU A 334 7.02 -6.55 20.43
C LEU A 334 7.89 -7.00 21.63
N PRO A 335 9.20 -7.29 21.43
CA PRO A 335 10.05 -7.87 22.48
C PRO A 335 10.04 -7.09 23.80
N PHE A 336 9.97 -5.76 23.74
CA PHE A 336 9.89 -4.91 24.92
C PHE A 336 8.61 -5.17 25.74
N ILE A 337 7.46 -5.26 25.08
CA ILE A 337 6.17 -5.54 25.75
C ILE A 337 6.14 -6.95 26.31
N ARG A 338 6.67 -7.92 25.56
CA ARG A 338 6.83 -9.29 26.05
C ARG A 338 7.65 -9.32 27.33
N ALA A 339 8.83 -8.69 27.34
CA ALA A 339 9.70 -8.65 28.52
C ALA A 339 9.05 -7.91 29.70
N TRP A 340 8.37 -6.78 29.45
CA TRP A 340 7.64 -6.04 30.47
C TRP A 340 6.52 -6.87 31.11
N ALA A 341 5.75 -7.60 30.30
CA ALA A 341 4.68 -8.48 30.80
C ALA A 341 5.25 -9.69 31.54
N GLU A 342 6.21 -10.40 30.95
CA GLU A 342 6.82 -11.61 31.54
C GLU A 342 7.52 -11.32 32.88
N SER A 343 7.99 -10.09 33.12
CA SER A 343 8.54 -9.70 34.43
C SER A 343 7.50 -9.69 35.56
N GLY A 344 6.20 -9.76 35.24
CA GLY A 344 5.10 -9.96 36.19
C GLY A 344 4.74 -11.42 36.45
N GLY A 345 5.44 -12.38 35.83
CA GLY A 345 5.17 -13.81 36.01
C GLY A 345 5.49 -14.35 37.40
N GLY A 346 4.85 -15.45 37.79
CA GLY A 346 5.18 -16.21 39.01
C GLY A 346 4.79 -15.57 40.35
N GLN A 347 3.98 -14.50 40.34
CA GLN A 347 3.49 -13.84 41.55
C GLN A 347 2.48 -14.73 42.31
N SER A 348 2.55 -14.73 43.64
CA SER A 348 1.53 -15.39 44.47
C SER A 348 0.20 -14.65 44.39
N GLY A 349 -0.93 -15.36 44.57
CA GLY A 349 -2.25 -14.72 44.58
C GLY A 349 -2.37 -13.58 45.60
N GLU A 350 -1.68 -13.71 46.74
CA GLU A 350 -1.58 -12.66 47.75
C GLU A 350 -0.83 -11.41 47.24
N ALA A 351 0.29 -11.60 46.54
CA ALA A 351 1.06 -10.49 45.93
C ALA A 351 0.26 -9.77 44.84
N VAL A 352 -0.49 -10.52 44.02
CA VAL A 352 -1.40 -9.95 43.01
C VAL A 352 -2.51 -9.15 43.67
N PHE A 353 -3.13 -9.67 44.72
CA PHE A 353 -4.18 -8.96 45.45
C PHE A 353 -3.67 -7.66 46.09
N ARG A 354 -2.47 -7.67 46.70
CA ARG A 354 -1.82 -6.44 47.21
C ARG A 354 -1.58 -5.43 46.09
N SER A 355 -1.07 -5.87 44.95
CA SER A 355 -0.81 -5.01 43.79
C SER A 355 -2.10 -4.39 43.24
N TYR A 356 -3.18 -5.19 43.13
CA TYR A 356 -4.51 -4.68 42.77
C TYR A 356 -5.04 -3.68 43.81
N HIS A 357 -4.82 -3.93 45.10
CA HIS A 357 -5.27 -3.05 46.17
C HIS A 357 -4.68 -1.64 46.08
N GLU A 358 -3.49 -1.46 45.48
CA GLU A 358 -2.95 -0.13 45.23
C GLU A 358 -3.84 0.71 44.30
N THR A 359 -4.61 0.09 43.41
CA THR A 359 -5.62 0.82 42.61
C THR A 359 -6.68 1.47 43.51
N VAL A 360 -7.11 0.77 44.57
CA VAL A 360 -8.07 1.28 45.56
C VAL A 360 -7.43 2.37 46.42
N ASN A 361 -6.16 2.20 46.81
CA ASN A 361 -5.44 3.21 47.58
C ASN A 361 -5.25 4.50 46.78
N VAL A 362 -4.84 4.40 45.50
CA VAL A 362 -4.70 5.55 44.60
C VAL A 362 -6.03 6.28 44.49
N ARG A 363 -7.15 5.56 44.30
CA ARG A 363 -8.48 6.16 44.28
C ARG A 363 -8.78 6.96 45.55
N ALA A 364 -8.64 6.32 46.71
CA ALA A 364 -8.97 6.94 47.99
C ALA A 364 -8.12 8.19 48.26
N LYS A 365 -6.80 8.10 48.06
CA LYS A 365 -5.89 9.23 48.27
C LYS A 365 -6.12 10.37 47.29
N THR A 366 -6.37 10.07 46.02
CA THR A 366 -6.59 11.10 45.01
C THR A 366 -7.88 11.88 45.28
N VAL A 367 -8.99 11.18 45.60
CA VAL A 367 -10.25 11.85 45.95
C VAL A 367 -10.07 12.73 47.19
N ALA A 368 -9.38 12.23 48.23
CA ALA A 368 -9.12 13.00 49.44
C ALA A 368 -8.23 14.23 49.18
N ALA A 369 -7.18 14.09 48.36
CA ALA A 369 -6.25 15.17 48.04
C ALA A 369 -6.90 16.26 47.18
N CYS A 370 -7.83 15.89 46.28
CA CYS A 370 -8.53 16.85 45.43
C CYS A 370 -9.73 17.53 46.10
N ALA A 371 -10.34 16.91 47.12
CA ALA A 371 -11.55 17.40 47.77
C ALA A 371 -11.52 18.87 48.28
N PRO A 372 -10.39 19.44 48.73
CA PRO A 372 -10.32 20.84 49.13
C PRO A 372 -10.46 21.84 47.98
N TYR A 373 -10.34 21.41 46.74
CA TYR A 373 -10.29 22.25 45.55
C TYR A 373 -11.49 21.99 44.65
N ASP A 374 -11.89 23.02 43.90
CA ASP A 374 -12.91 22.87 42.87
C ASP A 374 -12.30 22.20 41.63
N TYR A 375 -11.04 22.52 41.30
CA TYR A 375 -10.28 21.90 40.22
C TYR A 375 -8.79 21.81 40.59
N VAL A 376 -8.04 20.93 39.92
CA VAL A 376 -6.59 20.79 40.08
C VAL A 376 -5.91 20.99 38.73
N LEU A 377 -4.93 21.90 38.71
CA LEU A 377 -3.98 22.09 37.61
C LEU A 377 -2.72 21.26 37.88
N SER A 378 -2.22 20.57 36.86
CA SER A 378 -0.93 19.88 36.93
C SER A 378 -0.27 19.77 35.56
N PRO A 379 1.02 19.40 35.50
CA PRO A 379 1.59 18.79 34.31
C PRO A 379 0.77 17.58 33.85
N VAL A 380 0.79 17.29 32.55
CA VAL A 380 0.26 16.03 32.00
C VAL A 380 1.33 14.95 31.97
N ALA A 381 2.54 15.31 31.54
CA ALA A 381 3.70 14.44 31.47
C ALA A 381 4.90 15.11 32.15
N PRO A 382 5.84 14.35 32.72
CA PRO A 382 7.06 14.92 33.32
C PRO A 382 8.14 15.27 32.29
N VAL A 383 7.99 14.85 31.03
CA VAL A 383 8.95 15.08 29.95
C VAL A 383 8.29 15.79 28.76
N VAL A 384 9.06 16.65 28.09
CA VAL A 384 8.56 17.45 26.95
C VAL A 384 8.44 16.65 25.67
N ALA A 385 9.37 15.73 25.41
CA ALA A 385 9.38 14.80 24.29
C ALA A 385 10.49 13.76 24.48
N TYR A 386 10.47 12.70 23.68
CA TYR A 386 11.49 11.66 23.64
C TYR A 386 11.52 11.02 22.25
N ASN A 387 12.53 10.19 21.96
CA ASN A 387 12.75 9.65 20.61
C ASN A 387 11.58 8.79 20.12
N ALA A 388 11.28 8.89 18.82
CA ALA A 388 10.18 8.16 18.19
C ALA A 388 10.32 6.64 18.37
N GLU A 389 11.54 6.11 18.29
CA GLU A 389 11.82 4.68 18.34
C GLU A 389 11.74 4.10 19.77
N TRP A 390 11.57 4.94 20.79
CA TRP A 390 11.53 4.49 22.18
C TRP A 390 10.12 4.04 22.60
N PRO A 391 10.00 2.94 23.38
CA PRO A 391 8.72 2.41 23.87
C PRO A 391 8.12 3.26 25.01
N SER A 392 8.95 4.02 25.71
CA SER A 392 8.57 4.94 26.79
C SER A 392 9.64 6.05 26.91
N PRO A 393 9.38 7.13 27.66
CA PRO A 393 10.37 8.19 27.89
C PRO A 393 11.73 7.74 28.40
N THR A 394 11.82 6.63 29.14
CA THR A 394 13.09 6.12 29.68
C THR A 394 13.74 5.07 28.79
N ASN A 395 12.99 4.45 27.88
CA ASN A 395 13.42 3.27 27.11
C ASN A 395 13.93 2.11 28.00
N GLU A 396 13.51 2.08 29.26
CA GLU A 396 13.95 1.08 30.25
C GLU A 396 12.75 0.28 30.78
N LEU A 397 12.93 -1.04 30.91
CA LEU A 397 11.87 -1.96 31.36
C LEU A 397 11.43 -1.72 32.81
N ALA A 398 12.36 -1.33 33.70
CA ALA A 398 12.07 -1.15 35.12
C ALA A 398 11.26 0.12 35.40
N THR A 399 11.44 1.15 34.57
CA THR A 399 10.86 2.49 34.75
C THR A 399 9.83 2.82 33.68
N THR A 400 9.33 1.80 32.95
CA THR A 400 8.43 1.97 31.78
C THR A 400 7.20 2.82 32.07
N MET A 401 6.62 2.72 33.28
CA MET A 401 5.42 3.47 33.68
C MET A 401 5.74 4.71 34.52
N HIS A 402 7.00 5.12 34.68
CA HIS A 402 7.35 6.23 35.58
C HIS A 402 6.93 7.60 35.06
N HIS A 403 6.44 7.72 33.83
CA HIS A 403 5.91 8.97 33.28
C HIS A 403 4.41 9.20 33.53
N ILE A 404 3.66 8.24 34.10
CA ILE A 404 2.20 8.37 34.30
C ILE A 404 1.79 8.90 35.68
N GLY A 405 2.74 9.39 36.49
CA GLY A 405 2.50 9.83 37.86
C GLY A 405 1.39 10.91 37.98
N PHE A 406 1.27 11.78 36.98
CA PHE A 406 0.23 12.81 36.93
C PHE A 406 -1.11 12.32 36.35
N THR A 407 -1.11 11.30 35.50
CA THR A 407 -2.30 10.87 34.76
C THR A 407 -3.03 9.70 35.41
N LEU A 408 -2.29 8.73 35.94
CA LEU A 408 -2.80 7.53 36.61
C LEU A 408 -3.80 7.83 37.75
N PRO A 409 -3.55 8.82 38.65
CA PRO A 409 -4.42 9.08 39.78
C PRO A 409 -5.87 9.31 39.35
N PHE A 410 -6.08 10.06 38.27
CA PHE A 410 -7.40 10.46 37.78
C PHE A 410 -8.13 9.34 37.01
N ASN A 411 -7.42 8.35 36.46
CA ASN A 411 -8.09 7.14 35.97
C ASN A 411 -8.64 6.31 37.11
N MET A 412 -7.79 6.05 38.12
CA MET A 412 -8.13 5.15 39.23
C MET A 412 -9.15 5.79 40.19
N SER A 413 -9.12 7.13 40.32
CA SER A 413 -10.09 7.92 41.08
C SER A 413 -11.41 8.17 40.34
N GLU A 414 -11.50 7.80 39.06
CA GLU A 414 -12.66 7.98 38.19
C GLU A 414 -13.02 9.45 37.90
N GLN A 415 -12.17 10.40 38.27
CA GLN A 415 -12.37 11.82 38.01
C GLN A 415 -12.17 12.17 36.54
N PRO A 416 -12.90 13.17 36.00
CA PRO A 416 -12.63 13.72 34.67
C PRO A 416 -11.35 14.57 34.69
N ALA A 417 -10.56 14.48 33.61
CA ALA A 417 -9.36 15.28 33.43
C ALA A 417 -9.15 15.65 31.96
N ALA A 418 -9.01 16.94 31.67
CA ALA A 418 -8.66 17.44 30.34
C ALA A 418 -7.15 17.60 30.20
N SER A 419 -6.67 17.51 28.96
CA SER A 419 -5.35 18.04 28.57
C SER A 419 -5.56 19.09 27.49
N VAL A 420 -4.92 20.24 27.67
CA VAL A 420 -4.93 21.37 26.72
C VAL A 420 -3.55 22.01 26.69
N ASN A 421 -3.10 22.43 25.50
CA ASN A 421 -1.80 23.11 25.36
C ASN A 421 -1.74 24.38 26.24
N CYS A 422 -0.66 24.54 27.01
CA CYS A 422 -0.38 25.70 27.85
C CYS A 422 0.93 26.43 27.55
N GLY A 423 1.67 26.00 26.54
CA GLY A 423 2.93 26.64 26.17
C GLY A 423 3.75 25.78 25.23
N TYR A 424 4.91 26.29 24.86
CA TYR A 424 5.87 25.59 24.04
C TYR A 424 7.23 25.65 24.70
N THR A 425 8.02 24.60 24.54
CA THR A 425 9.44 24.64 24.90
C THR A 425 10.20 25.63 24.02
N LYS A 426 11.45 25.92 24.39
CA LYS A 426 12.37 26.70 23.54
C LYS A 426 12.59 26.07 22.16
N ALA A 427 12.43 24.76 22.04
CA ALA A 427 12.52 24.01 20.79
C ALA A 427 11.19 24.01 19.98
N GLY A 428 10.15 24.69 20.47
CA GLY A 428 8.86 24.80 19.80
C GLY A 428 7.94 23.59 19.97
N LEU A 429 8.24 22.67 20.91
CA LEU A 429 7.41 21.50 21.19
C LEU A 429 6.31 21.85 22.20
N PRO A 430 5.07 21.36 22.03
CA PRO A 430 3.95 21.73 22.90
C PRO A 430 4.07 21.15 24.31
N ILE A 431 3.48 21.86 25.27
CA ILE A 431 3.40 21.45 26.68
C ILE A 431 1.92 21.41 27.09
N GLY A 432 1.48 20.27 27.64
CA GLY A 432 0.09 20.09 28.08
C GLY A 432 -0.14 20.49 29.54
N LEU A 433 -1.19 21.28 29.78
CA LEU A 433 -1.80 21.51 31.08
C LEU A 433 -2.90 20.49 31.32
N GLN A 434 -2.83 19.79 32.45
CA GLN A 434 -3.91 18.94 32.92
C GLN A 434 -4.85 19.75 33.80
N ILE A 435 -6.16 19.61 33.56
CA ILE A 435 -7.20 20.20 34.38
C ILE A 435 -8.10 19.07 34.85
N ALA A 436 -8.01 18.71 36.12
CA ALA A 436 -8.83 17.67 36.74
C ALA A 436 -9.96 18.28 37.59
N GLY A 437 -11.13 17.65 37.56
CA GLY A 437 -12.30 18.09 38.30
C GLY A 437 -12.81 17.05 39.30
N PRO A 438 -13.87 17.37 40.06
CA PRO A 438 -14.57 16.43 40.92
C PRO A 438 -15.15 15.28 40.09
N ARG A 439 -15.34 14.11 40.73
CA ARG A 439 -15.97 12.97 40.06
C ARG A 439 -17.30 13.41 39.45
N PHE A 440 -17.50 13.08 38.17
CA PHE A 440 -18.71 13.34 37.40
C PHE A 440 -18.94 14.80 36.96
N ASP A 441 -17.99 15.72 37.19
CA ASP A 441 -18.06 17.10 36.68
C ASP A 441 -17.33 17.26 35.32
N ASP A 442 -17.69 16.43 34.35
CA ASP A 442 -17.10 16.43 33.01
C ASP A 442 -17.26 17.79 32.28
N LEU A 443 -18.45 18.39 32.37
CA LEU A 443 -18.75 19.68 31.77
C LEU A 443 -18.00 20.83 32.46
N GLY A 444 -17.84 20.79 33.79
CA GLY A 444 -17.05 21.79 34.51
C GLY A 444 -15.57 21.78 34.12
N VAL A 445 -15.00 20.59 33.89
CA VAL A 445 -13.64 20.46 33.36
C VAL A 445 -13.52 21.05 31.95
N LEU A 446 -14.47 20.76 31.05
CA LEU A 446 -14.50 21.36 29.71
C LEU A 446 -14.64 22.90 29.77
N ARG A 447 -15.50 23.42 30.64
CA ARG A 447 -15.66 24.86 30.87
C ARG A 447 -14.35 25.51 31.31
N LEU A 448 -13.63 24.90 32.26
CA LEU A 448 -12.37 25.45 32.74
C LEU A 448 -11.26 25.34 31.68
N ALA A 449 -11.22 24.26 30.91
CA ALA A 449 -10.35 24.12 29.76
C ALA A 449 -10.64 25.17 28.69
N ARG A 450 -11.92 25.49 28.43
CA ARG A 450 -12.31 26.55 27.49
C ARG A 450 -11.94 27.95 28.01
N ALA A 451 -12.06 28.18 29.32
CA ALA A 451 -11.58 29.41 29.95
C ALA A 451 -10.07 29.56 29.73
N TRP A 452 -9.28 28.49 29.92
CA TRP A 452 -7.86 28.50 29.60
C TRP A 452 -7.58 28.81 28.12
N GLU A 453 -8.28 28.15 27.18
CA GLU A 453 -8.12 28.41 25.75
C GLU A 453 -8.30 29.89 25.36
N ARG A 454 -9.17 30.62 26.08
CA ARG A 454 -9.41 32.05 25.86
C ARG A 454 -8.39 32.97 26.53
N MET A 455 -7.82 32.54 27.65
CA MET A 455 -6.85 33.33 28.41
C MET A 455 -5.42 33.14 27.93
N ARG A 456 -5.10 31.97 27.37
CA ARG A 456 -3.74 31.64 26.90
C ARG A 456 -3.35 32.48 25.68
N PRO A 457 -2.04 32.66 25.42
CA PRO A 457 -1.55 33.23 24.18
C PRO A 457 -2.02 32.44 22.94
N ALA A 458 -1.98 33.09 21.78
CA ALA A 458 -2.23 32.42 20.50
C ALA A 458 -1.27 31.23 20.31
N GLN A 459 -1.79 30.11 19.82
CA GLN A 459 -0.98 28.93 19.54
C GLN A 459 -0.07 29.17 18.33
N HIS A 460 1.01 28.39 18.25
CA HIS A 460 1.79 28.30 17.01
C HIS A 460 0.91 27.75 15.87
N PRO A 461 1.19 28.11 14.61
CA PRO A 461 0.58 27.45 13.46
C PRO A 461 0.74 25.93 13.57
N TRP A 462 -0.31 25.20 13.21
CA TRP A 462 -0.27 23.74 13.18
C TRP A 462 0.83 23.25 12.23
N PRO A 463 1.48 22.12 12.54
CA PRO A 463 2.54 21.57 11.71
C PRO A 463 2.04 21.32 10.29
N GLN A 464 2.94 21.45 9.32
CA GLN A 464 2.67 21.25 7.90
C GLN A 464 3.52 20.08 7.36
N PRO A 465 3.02 19.34 6.36
CA PRO A 465 3.77 18.22 5.81
C PRO A 465 5.09 18.71 5.20
N PRO A 466 6.20 17.97 5.33
CA PRO A 466 7.50 18.42 4.80
C PRO A 466 7.48 18.64 3.29
N PRO A 467 8.21 19.65 2.78
CA PRO A 467 8.25 19.97 1.35
C PRO A 467 8.69 18.74 0.53
N GLY A 468 7.93 18.39 -0.51
CA GLY A 468 8.24 17.26 -1.40
C GLY A 468 7.56 15.93 -1.02
N SER A 469 6.68 15.92 -0.02
CA SER A 469 5.75 14.81 0.23
C SER A 469 4.51 14.95 -0.68
N LEU A 470 4.20 13.87 -1.40
CA LEU A 470 3.09 13.67 -2.34
C LEU A 470 2.12 14.85 -2.50
N ILE A 471 2.34 15.68 -3.52
CA ILE A 471 1.31 16.62 -4.01
C ILE A 471 0.18 15.76 -4.61
N LEU A 472 -0.92 15.60 -3.89
CA LEU A 472 -2.19 15.41 -4.60
C LEU A 472 -2.51 16.73 -5.30
N PRO A 473 -2.91 16.71 -6.57
CA PRO A 473 -3.07 17.92 -7.34
C PRO A 473 -4.10 18.81 -6.66
N GLN A 474 -3.71 20.03 -6.32
CA GLN A 474 -4.70 21.11 -6.28
C GLN A 474 -5.38 21.10 -7.65
N GLN A 475 -6.72 21.02 -7.69
CA GLN A 475 -7.43 21.30 -8.93
C GLN A 475 -6.95 22.68 -9.41
N PRO A 476 -6.38 22.78 -10.63
CA PRO A 476 -6.19 24.07 -11.25
C PRO A 476 -7.56 24.73 -11.32
N THR A 477 -7.65 26.00 -10.97
CA THR A 477 -8.83 26.85 -11.21
C THR A 477 -9.04 27.14 -12.71
N GLY A 478 -8.59 26.22 -13.57
CA GLY A 478 -8.66 26.25 -15.03
C GLY A 478 -9.22 24.92 -15.58
N ILE A 479 -9.52 24.89 -16.88
CA ILE A 479 -10.03 23.70 -17.57
C ILE A 479 -9.06 22.52 -17.30
N PRO A 480 -9.53 21.36 -16.80
CA PRO A 480 -8.66 20.23 -16.49
C PRO A 480 -7.92 19.78 -17.77
N MET A 481 -6.62 19.49 -17.64
CA MET A 481 -5.84 18.93 -18.74
C MET A 481 -6.47 17.62 -19.20
N ARG A 482 -6.57 17.38 -20.50
CA ARG A 482 -7.19 16.18 -21.05
C ARG A 482 -6.12 15.28 -21.66
N TRP A 483 -5.97 14.07 -21.12
CA TRP A 483 -4.93 13.13 -21.53
C TRP A 483 -5.54 11.89 -22.18
N LEU A 484 -4.97 11.47 -23.31
CA LEU A 484 -5.30 10.18 -23.92
C LEU A 484 -4.31 9.14 -23.40
N LEU A 485 -4.82 8.03 -22.86
CA LEU A 485 -3.99 6.89 -22.45
C LEU A 485 -4.43 5.65 -23.21
N ALA A 486 -3.51 4.92 -23.82
CA ALA A 486 -3.86 3.68 -24.49
C ALA A 486 -2.81 2.61 -24.26
N MET A 487 -3.23 1.35 -24.32
CA MET A 487 -2.34 0.20 -24.24
C MET A 487 -2.62 -0.74 -25.41
N ILE A 488 -1.58 -1.06 -26.20
CA ILE A 488 -1.60 -2.10 -27.23
C ILE A 488 -0.30 -2.89 -27.10
N LYS A 489 -0.38 -4.11 -26.56
CA LYS A 489 0.79 -4.94 -26.30
C LYS A 489 0.67 -6.30 -26.96
N HIS A 490 1.62 -6.61 -27.83
CA HIS A 490 1.83 -7.93 -28.39
C HIS A 490 3.27 -8.05 -28.85
N GLU A 491 3.88 -9.20 -28.56
CA GLU A 491 5.19 -9.56 -29.09
C GLU A 491 4.98 -10.60 -30.18
N THR A 492 5.52 -10.34 -31.38
CA THR A 492 5.40 -11.28 -32.48
C THR A 492 6.61 -12.18 -32.61
N ASN A 493 6.38 -13.48 -32.55
CA ASN A 493 7.27 -14.49 -33.11
C ASN A 493 6.80 -14.82 -34.53
N THR A 494 7.56 -14.40 -35.53
CA THR A 494 7.20 -14.60 -36.95
C THR A 494 7.22 -16.06 -37.37
N PHE A 495 7.84 -16.94 -36.57
CA PHE A 495 7.87 -18.38 -36.77
C PHE A 495 6.74 -19.11 -36.05
N SER A 496 6.01 -18.42 -35.16
CA SER A 496 4.95 -19.03 -34.37
C SER A 496 3.72 -19.37 -35.23
N PRO A 497 3.17 -20.59 -35.10
CA PRO A 497 1.92 -20.96 -35.75
C PRO A 497 0.69 -20.50 -34.96
N VAL A 498 0.86 -19.93 -33.75
CA VAL A 498 -0.25 -19.53 -32.90
C VAL A 498 -0.89 -18.27 -33.49
N PRO A 499 -2.18 -18.30 -33.87
CA PRO A 499 -2.83 -17.15 -34.49
C PRO A 499 -3.08 -16.03 -33.47
N THR A 500 -3.06 -14.78 -33.95
CA THR A 500 -3.26 -13.57 -33.15
C THR A 500 -4.50 -12.77 -33.61
N PRO A 501 -5.72 -13.34 -33.52
CA PRO A 501 -6.96 -12.59 -33.76
C PRO A 501 -7.22 -11.58 -32.64
N LEU A 502 -8.12 -10.63 -32.92
CA LEU A 502 -8.42 -9.51 -32.02
C LEU A 502 -8.90 -9.95 -30.63
N ASP A 503 -9.67 -11.03 -30.52
CA ASP A 503 -10.23 -11.52 -29.26
C ASP A 503 -9.16 -11.95 -28.24
N ARG A 504 -7.94 -12.29 -28.71
CA ARG A 504 -6.82 -12.62 -27.82
C ARG A 504 -6.27 -11.42 -27.05
N PHE A 505 -6.48 -10.20 -27.54
CA PHE A 505 -5.97 -8.97 -26.90
C PHE A 505 -6.72 -8.57 -25.63
N PHE A 506 -7.82 -9.26 -25.29
CA PHE A 506 -8.64 -8.87 -24.14
C PHE A 506 -8.58 -9.86 -22.99
N ARG A 507 -7.64 -10.82 -23.01
CA ARG A 507 -7.35 -11.76 -21.89
C ARG A 507 -8.61 -12.39 -21.27
N GLY A 508 -9.51 -12.86 -22.14
CA GLY A 508 -10.76 -13.51 -21.74
C GLY A 508 -11.92 -12.55 -21.44
N ASN A 509 -11.74 -11.23 -21.54
CA ASN A 509 -12.85 -10.29 -21.50
C ASN A 509 -13.67 -10.37 -22.80
N PRO A 510 -15.02 -10.44 -22.72
CA PRO A 510 -15.88 -10.57 -23.89
C PRO A 510 -16.02 -9.27 -24.71
N GLU A 511 -15.59 -8.14 -24.15
CA GLU A 511 -15.74 -6.81 -24.73
C GLU A 511 -14.40 -6.07 -24.71
N VAL A 512 -14.26 -5.10 -25.62
CA VAL A 512 -13.11 -4.19 -25.65
C VAL A 512 -13.00 -3.47 -24.31
N LEU A 513 -11.82 -3.53 -23.71
CA LEU A 513 -11.53 -2.87 -22.45
C LEU A 513 -11.16 -1.40 -22.73
N ALA A 514 -12.07 -0.48 -22.39
CA ALA A 514 -11.95 0.95 -22.66
C ALA A 514 -12.61 1.80 -21.56
N GLY A 515 -12.36 3.11 -21.59
CA GLY A 515 -12.88 4.11 -20.67
C GLY A 515 -12.65 3.73 -19.20
N GLU A 516 -13.66 3.97 -18.37
CA GLU A 516 -13.62 3.69 -16.94
C GLU A 516 -13.35 2.21 -16.62
N ARG A 517 -13.74 1.27 -17.49
CA ARG A 517 -13.45 -0.15 -17.28
C ARG A 517 -11.96 -0.46 -17.42
N ALA A 518 -11.31 0.15 -18.41
CA ALA A 518 -9.87 0.02 -18.56
C ALA A 518 -9.13 0.68 -17.39
N ILE A 519 -9.58 1.85 -16.95
CA ILE A 519 -9.01 2.53 -15.77
C ILE A 519 -9.09 1.62 -14.55
N LYS A 520 -10.27 1.08 -14.22
CA LYS A 520 -10.44 0.19 -13.06
C LYS A 520 -9.67 -1.11 -13.15
N ALA A 521 -9.46 -1.63 -14.35
CA ALA A 521 -8.73 -2.88 -14.55
C ALA A 521 -7.22 -2.74 -14.33
N TYR A 522 -6.68 -1.53 -14.51
CA TYR A 522 -5.24 -1.27 -14.48
C TYR A 522 -4.80 -0.27 -13.41
N GLU A 523 -5.72 0.48 -12.80
CA GLU A 523 -5.40 1.33 -11.65
C GLU A 523 -4.90 0.47 -10.49
N ASN A 524 -3.88 0.98 -9.78
CA ASN A 524 -3.21 0.27 -8.68
C ASN A 524 -2.62 -1.10 -9.07
N THR A 525 -2.31 -1.31 -10.35
CA THR A 525 -1.56 -2.49 -10.82
C THR A 525 -0.12 -2.14 -11.16
N ASP A 526 0.77 -3.13 -11.11
CA ASP A 526 2.17 -2.96 -11.53
C ASP A 526 2.32 -3.07 -13.08
N SER A 527 1.49 -2.34 -13.84
CA SER A 527 1.48 -2.25 -15.31
C SER A 527 1.87 -0.86 -15.82
N GLY A 528 2.23 -0.75 -17.11
CA GLY A 528 2.63 0.52 -17.72
C GLY A 528 1.47 1.52 -17.78
N LEU A 529 0.31 1.06 -18.25
CA LEU A 529 -0.95 1.81 -18.19
C LEU A 529 -1.31 2.21 -16.74
N GLY A 530 -1.09 1.33 -15.76
CA GLY A 530 -1.26 1.65 -14.33
C GLY A 530 -0.36 2.81 -13.88
N GLY A 531 0.91 2.82 -14.29
CA GLY A 531 1.83 3.93 -14.05
C GLY A 531 1.42 5.23 -14.72
N TYR A 532 0.82 5.17 -15.92
CA TYR A 532 0.26 6.37 -16.54
C TYR A 532 -1.00 6.88 -15.83
N ILE A 533 -1.90 5.99 -15.42
CA ILE A 533 -3.09 6.36 -14.64
C ILE A 533 -2.67 7.04 -13.33
N GLU A 534 -1.65 6.50 -12.65
CA GLU A 534 -1.07 7.09 -11.43
C GLU A 534 -0.65 8.54 -11.67
N VAL A 535 0.14 8.80 -12.71
CA VAL A 535 0.63 10.16 -13.02
C VAL A 535 -0.51 11.07 -13.50
N ALA A 536 -1.43 10.58 -14.33
CA ALA A 536 -2.58 11.36 -14.78
C ALA A 536 -3.49 11.79 -13.62
N ARG A 537 -3.73 10.88 -12.66
CA ARG A 537 -4.44 11.19 -11.41
C ARG A 537 -3.68 12.21 -10.57
N ARG A 538 -2.35 12.07 -10.47
CA ARG A 538 -1.48 13.01 -9.75
C ARG A 538 -1.47 14.41 -10.36
N GLU A 539 -1.68 14.58 -11.67
CA GLU A 539 -1.77 15.89 -12.30
C GLU A 539 -3.22 16.39 -12.48
N GLY A 540 -4.21 15.63 -12.01
CA GLY A 540 -5.63 16.00 -12.11
C GLY A 540 -6.17 15.99 -13.55
N ALA A 541 -5.57 15.18 -14.43
CA ALA A 541 -5.96 15.11 -15.83
C ALA A 541 -7.29 14.35 -16.02
N ASP A 542 -8.14 14.86 -16.90
CA ASP A 542 -9.27 14.13 -17.46
C ASP A 542 -8.76 13.07 -18.44
N MET A 543 -9.05 11.80 -18.16
CA MET A 543 -8.45 10.67 -18.85
C MET A 543 -9.41 10.06 -19.87
N VAL A 544 -8.94 9.92 -21.10
CA VAL A 544 -9.64 9.17 -22.15
C VAL A 544 -8.85 7.93 -22.49
N VAL A 545 -9.45 6.76 -22.25
CA VAL A 545 -8.82 5.46 -22.53
C VAL A 545 -9.54 4.75 -23.67
N PRO A 546 -9.16 4.94 -24.94
CA PRO A 546 -9.87 4.31 -26.06
C PRO A 546 -9.73 2.79 -26.09
N VAL A 547 -8.60 2.25 -25.63
CA VAL A 547 -8.34 0.81 -25.61
C VAL A 547 -7.23 0.44 -24.64
N ALA A 548 -7.43 -0.66 -23.92
CA ALA A 548 -6.41 -1.41 -23.21
C ALA A 548 -6.41 -2.86 -23.74
N ALA A 549 -5.44 -3.17 -24.59
CA ALA A 549 -5.35 -4.40 -25.36
C ALA A 549 -3.97 -5.04 -25.16
N GLU A 550 -3.93 -6.28 -24.70
CA GLU A 550 -2.70 -7.05 -24.52
C GLU A 550 -2.94 -8.53 -24.82
N SER A 551 -2.18 -9.08 -25.78
CA SER A 551 -2.19 -10.51 -26.10
C SER A 551 -0.88 -11.15 -25.69
N TRP A 552 -0.93 -12.42 -25.28
CA TRP A 552 0.29 -13.22 -25.14
C TRP A 552 1.06 -13.30 -26.46
N PRO A 553 2.41 -13.38 -26.40
CA PRO A 553 3.24 -13.50 -27.59
C PRO A 553 2.78 -14.65 -28.49
N SER A 554 2.79 -14.44 -29.80
CA SER A 554 2.24 -15.37 -30.80
C SER A 554 2.66 -14.96 -32.22
N GLY A 555 2.08 -15.55 -33.26
CA GLY A 555 2.35 -15.19 -34.65
C GLY A 555 1.92 -13.76 -35.00
N PRO A 556 2.22 -13.26 -36.22
CA PRO A 556 1.85 -11.91 -36.63
C PRO A 556 0.36 -11.61 -36.43
N ALA A 557 0.07 -10.42 -35.93
CA ALA A 557 -1.31 -9.92 -35.86
C ALA A 557 -1.91 -9.82 -37.27
N SER A 558 -3.20 -10.15 -37.41
CA SER A 558 -3.86 -9.94 -38.71
C SER A 558 -3.88 -8.45 -39.07
N ALA A 559 -3.87 -8.14 -40.37
CA ALA A 559 -3.99 -6.74 -40.82
C ALA A 559 -5.28 -6.07 -40.30
N GLU A 560 -6.37 -6.84 -40.19
CA GLU A 560 -7.64 -6.36 -39.61
C GLU A 560 -7.51 -6.05 -38.11
N THR A 561 -6.85 -6.93 -37.34
CA THR A 561 -6.60 -6.73 -35.91
C THR A 561 -5.82 -5.44 -35.68
N HIS A 562 -4.72 -5.27 -36.42
CA HIS A 562 -3.88 -4.08 -36.35
C HIS A 562 -4.67 -2.81 -36.67
N GLU A 563 -5.37 -2.80 -37.81
CA GLU A 563 -6.16 -1.64 -38.21
C GLU A 563 -7.26 -1.30 -37.20
N ARG A 564 -7.95 -2.30 -36.63
CA ARG A 564 -9.00 -2.07 -35.64
C ARG A 564 -8.46 -1.48 -34.34
N LEU A 565 -7.33 -1.98 -33.83
CA LEU A 565 -6.71 -1.47 -32.61
C LEU A 565 -6.20 -0.04 -32.81
N CYS A 566 -5.48 0.22 -33.91
CA CYS A 566 -5.00 1.56 -34.25
C CYS A 566 -6.16 2.53 -34.43
N LYS A 567 -7.25 2.11 -35.10
CA LYS A 567 -8.43 2.94 -35.32
C LYS A 567 -9.08 3.42 -34.01
N LEU A 568 -9.12 2.59 -32.95
CA LEU A 568 -9.67 3.00 -31.65
C LEU A 568 -8.93 4.20 -31.07
N ILE A 569 -7.60 4.24 -31.19
CA ILE A 569 -6.77 5.36 -30.72
C ILE A 569 -6.89 6.55 -31.68
N LEU A 570 -6.69 6.32 -32.99
CA LEU A 570 -6.63 7.38 -33.99
C LEU A 570 -7.96 8.12 -34.17
N ASP A 571 -9.10 7.43 -34.02
CA ASP A 571 -10.42 8.09 -34.06
C ASP A 571 -10.61 9.04 -32.87
N GLU A 572 -10.06 8.71 -31.70
CA GLU A 572 -10.13 9.56 -30.54
C GLU A 572 -9.17 10.75 -30.69
N VAL A 573 -7.95 10.53 -31.17
CA VAL A 573 -6.99 11.61 -31.50
C VAL A 573 -7.59 12.60 -32.51
N LYS A 574 -8.33 12.14 -33.53
CA LYS A 574 -9.03 13.01 -34.50
C LYS A 574 -10.08 13.93 -33.88
N ARG A 575 -10.65 13.55 -32.73
CA ARG A 575 -11.59 14.42 -32.00
C ARG A 575 -10.88 15.61 -31.36
N GLY A 576 -9.57 15.51 -31.15
CA GLY A 576 -8.71 16.57 -30.66
C GLY A 576 -8.95 16.95 -29.20
N GLY A 577 -8.24 17.99 -28.76
CA GLY A 577 -8.35 18.54 -27.41
C GLY A 577 -7.65 17.66 -26.35
N PHE A 578 -6.47 17.14 -26.68
CA PHE A 578 -5.60 16.47 -25.73
C PHE A 578 -4.36 17.31 -25.48
N ASP A 579 -3.95 17.43 -24.22
CA ASP A 579 -2.70 18.07 -23.81
C ASP A 579 -1.54 17.06 -23.85
N ALA A 580 -1.82 15.77 -23.67
CA ALA A 580 -0.84 14.70 -23.73
C ALA A 580 -1.45 13.41 -24.27
N ILE A 581 -0.61 12.59 -24.91
CA ILE A 581 -0.94 11.23 -25.34
C ILE A 581 0.11 10.28 -24.76
N LEU A 582 -0.33 9.26 -24.03
CA LEU A 582 0.56 8.28 -23.38
C LEU A 582 0.21 6.87 -23.89
N LEU A 583 1.18 6.20 -24.52
CA LEU A 583 0.99 4.91 -25.18
C LEU A 583 1.86 3.82 -24.54
N ASP A 584 1.22 2.86 -23.86
CA ASP A 584 1.88 1.67 -23.32
C ASP A 584 1.87 0.59 -24.41
N LEU A 585 3.00 0.52 -25.13
CA LEU A 585 3.17 -0.36 -26.27
C LEU A 585 4.18 -1.46 -25.93
N HIS A 586 4.19 -2.55 -26.71
CA HIS A 586 5.25 -3.55 -26.55
C HIS A 586 6.52 -3.12 -27.27
N GLY A 587 6.39 -2.65 -28.51
CA GLY A 587 7.50 -2.32 -29.41
C GLY A 587 8.00 -3.49 -30.24
N ALA A 588 7.27 -4.61 -30.26
CA ALA A 588 7.65 -5.80 -31.03
C ALA A 588 6.43 -6.45 -31.72
N MET A 589 5.37 -5.69 -31.96
CA MET A 589 4.21 -6.18 -32.69
C MET A 589 4.49 -6.11 -34.19
N VAL A 590 4.41 -7.26 -34.86
CA VAL A 590 4.39 -7.35 -36.32
C VAL A 590 2.96 -7.66 -36.73
N ALA A 591 2.45 -6.90 -37.69
CA ALA A 591 1.18 -7.19 -38.34
C ALA A 591 1.42 -7.69 -39.76
N GLN A 592 0.47 -8.42 -40.33
CA GLN A 592 0.55 -8.86 -41.73
C GLN A 592 0.73 -7.65 -42.65
N GLY A 593 1.90 -7.56 -43.30
CA GLY A 593 2.27 -6.46 -44.19
C GLY A 593 2.88 -5.22 -43.50
N VAL A 594 3.08 -5.25 -42.18
CA VAL A 594 3.68 -4.15 -41.40
C VAL A 594 4.64 -4.72 -40.36
N ASP A 595 5.95 -4.57 -40.59
CA ASP A 595 7.01 -5.03 -39.67
C ASP A 595 7.03 -4.25 -38.35
N ASP A 596 6.69 -2.96 -38.39
CA ASP A 596 6.72 -2.03 -37.26
C ASP A 596 5.32 -1.45 -37.01
N ALA A 597 4.49 -2.19 -36.28
CA ALA A 597 3.11 -1.77 -36.03
C ALA A 597 3.04 -0.55 -35.10
N GLU A 598 3.94 -0.47 -34.12
CA GLU A 598 4.05 0.67 -33.21
C GLU A 598 4.45 1.96 -33.93
N GLY A 599 5.43 1.91 -34.84
CA GLY A 599 5.80 3.05 -35.67
C GLY A 599 4.74 3.44 -36.69
N ASP A 600 4.01 2.48 -37.29
CA ASP A 600 2.86 2.80 -38.15
C ASP A 600 1.79 3.59 -37.38
N LEU A 601 1.43 3.14 -36.17
CA LEU A 601 0.50 3.85 -35.29
C LEU A 601 0.99 5.27 -34.98
N LEU A 602 2.25 5.41 -34.56
CA LEU A 602 2.82 6.70 -34.17
C LEU A 602 2.94 7.68 -35.35
N ARG A 603 3.33 7.20 -36.53
CA ARG A 603 3.36 7.99 -37.77
C ARG A 603 1.97 8.50 -38.12
N ARG A 604 0.96 7.62 -38.14
CA ARG A 604 -0.44 7.98 -38.43
C ARG A 604 -1.02 8.92 -37.37
N LEU A 605 -0.63 8.75 -36.11
CA LEU A 605 -0.99 9.67 -35.03
C LEU A 605 -0.43 11.07 -35.30
N ARG A 606 0.84 11.17 -35.69
CA ARG A 606 1.49 12.46 -36.00
C ARG A 606 0.95 13.16 -37.25
N GLU A 607 0.44 12.40 -38.22
CA GLU A 607 -0.29 12.96 -39.37
C GLU A 607 -1.60 13.67 -38.94
N ILE A 608 -2.22 13.21 -37.84
CA ILE A 608 -3.45 13.80 -37.30
C ILE A 608 -3.14 14.92 -36.29
N ASP A 609 -2.20 14.67 -35.38
CA ASP A 609 -1.78 15.57 -34.30
C ASP A 609 -0.25 15.73 -34.27
N PRO A 610 0.28 16.74 -34.98
CA PRO A 610 1.72 16.95 -35.10
C PRO A 610 2.36 17.58 -33.86
N THR A 611 1.57 18.04 -32.88
CA THR A 611 2.06 18.93 -31.81
C THR A 611 1.97 18.35 -30.41
N THR A 612 0.96 17.54 -30.11
CA THR A 612 0.73 17.05 -28.74
C THR A 612 1.88 16.14 -28.28
N PRO A 613 2.50 16.40 -27.10
CA PRO A 613 3.54 15.53 -26.56
C PRO A 613 3.08 14.07 -26.43
N VAL A 614 3.90 13.13 -26.92
CA VAL A 614 3.61 11.68 -26.85
C VAL A 614 4.66 10.98 -25.99
N ALA A 615 4.23 10.35 -24.90
CA ALA A 615 5.06 9.36 -24.21
C ALA A 615 4.80 7.98 -24.80
N VAL A 616 5.87 7.20 -24.94
CA VAL A 616 5.78 5.79 -25.27
C VAL A 616 6.56 4.99 -24.23
N THR A 617 5.90 4.02 -23.63
CA THR A 617 6.56 3.00 -22.80
C THR A 617 6.66 1.73 -23.62
N LEU A 618 7.83 1.08 -23.60
CA LEU A 618 8.15 -0.08 -24.42
C LEU A 618 8.72 -1.21 -23.57
N ASP A 619 8.47 -2.44 -24.02
CA ASP A 619 9.13 -3.62 -23.48
C ASP A 619 10.64 -3.59 -23.78
N MET A 620 11.45 -4.19 -22.91
CA MET A 620 12.90 -4.32 -23.16
C MET A 620 13.19 -5.12 -24.45
N HIS A 621 12.29 -6.00 -24.86
CA HIS A 621 12.39 -6.78 -26.10
C HIS A 621 11.94 -6.01 -27.35
N ALA A 622 11.61 -4.73 -27.24
CA ALA A 622 11.21 -3.93 -28.40
C ALA A 622 12.25 -3.96 -29.53
N ASN A 623 11.77 -4.14 -30.77
CA ASN A 623 12.54 -4.03 -31.99
C ASN A 623 12.33 -2.61 -32.54
N ILE A 624 13.21 -1.69 -32.13
CA ILE A 624 13.00 -0.27 -32.39
C ILE A 624 13.28 0.09 -33.85
N TYR A 625 12.33 0.81 -34.45
CA TYR A 625 12.47 1.49 -35.72
C TYR A 625 12.54 3.02 -35.53
N ASP A 626 13.07 3.68 -36.55
CA ASP A 626 13.24 5.14 -36.57
C ASP A 626 11.91 5.91 -36.46
N ASP A 627 10.81 5.35 -37.00
CA ASP A 627 9.49 5.97 -36.90
C ASP A 627 8.96 6.03 -35.46
N ILE A 628 9.28 5.05 -34.60
CA ILE A 628 8.92 5.11 -33.18
C ILE A 628 9.60 6.32 -32.51
N VAL A 629 10.89 6.49 -32.78
CA VAL A 629 11.73 7.54 -32.15
C VAL A 629 11.38 8.93 -32.65
N LYS A 630 11.17 9.08 -33.96
CA LYS A 630 10.84 10.37 -34.59
C LYS A 630 9.49 10.92 -34.15
N ASN A 631 8.52 10.04 -33.89
CA ASN A 631 7.15 10.42 -33.62
C ASN A 631 6.82 10.50 -32.12
N ALA A 632 7.69 9.98 -31.24
CA ALA A 632 7.55 10.12 -29.78
C ALA A 632 8.27 11.37 -29.25
N THR A 633 7.78 11.92 -28.14
CA THR A 633 8.48 12.97 -27.37
C THR A 633 9.48 12.36 -26.40
N VAL A 634 9.11 11.23 -25.78
CA VAL A 634 9.97 10.44 -24.90
C VAL A 634 9.63 8.96 -25.06
N ILE A 635 10.66 8.12 -25.01
CA ILE A 635 10.55 6.66 -24.94
C ILE A 635 11.19 6.21 -23.63
N SER A 636 10.49 5.37 -22.87
CA SER A 636 11.06 4.68 -21.71
C SER A 636 10.88 3.17 -21.87
N GLY A 637 11.97 2.42 -21.81
CA GLY A 637 11.97 0.96 -21.77
C GLY A 637 11.94 0.41 -20.35
N PHE A 638 11.70 -0.89 -20.21
CA PHE A 638 11.89 -1.61 -18.95
C PHE A 638 13.39 -1.83 -18.68
N HIS A 639 13.80 -1.79 -17.41
CA HIS A 639 15.19 -2.08 -17.01
C HIS A 639 15.37 -3.44 -16.35
N THR A 640 14.30 -4.20 -16.16
CA THR A 640 14.37 -5.54 -15.55
C THR A 640 13.82 -6.60 -16.50
N TYR A 641 14.46 -7.78 -16.51
CA TYR A 641 13.95 -9.01 -17.13
C TYR A 641 14.26 -10.17 -16.17
N PRO A 642 13.26 -10.70 -15.43
CA PRO A 642 11.81 -10.52 -15.59
C PRO A 642 11.34 -9.08 -15.40
N HIS A 643 10.30 -8.67 -16.13
CA HIS A 643 9.78 -7.30 -16.14
C HIS A 643 9.00 -6.99 -14.85
N VAL A 644 9.72 -6.57 -13.81
CA VAL A 644 9.14 -6.18 -12.51
C VAL A 644 9.10 -4.67 -12.31
N ASP A 645 9.54 -3.90 -13.32
CA ASP A 645 9.58 -2.43 -13.31
C ASP A 645 8.70 -1.78 -14.40
N ILE A 646 7.64 -2.48 -14.81
CA ILE A 646 6.72 -2.07 -15.88
C ILE A 646 6.03 -0.75 -15.51
N ARG A 647 5.52 -0.66 -14.28
CA ARG A 647 4.86 0.55 -13.75
C ARG A 647 5.83 1.72 -13.69
N GLU A 648 7.03 1.49 -13.18
CA GLU A 648 8.09 2.50 -13.04
C GLU A 648 8.47 3.11 -14.38
N SER A 649 8.50 2.29 -15.45
CA SER A 649 8.73 2.78 -16.81
C SER A 649 7.60 3.68 -17.32
N GLY A 650 6.34 3.31 -17.04
CA GLY A 650 5.18 4.16 -17.31
C GLY A 650 5.26 5.51 -16.58
N VAL A 651 5.53 5.47 -15.27
CA VAL A 651 5.69 6.68 -14.44
C VAL A 651 6.82 7.57 -14.95
N ARG A 652 7.97 6.98 -15.32
CA ARG A 652 9.12 7.72 -15.85
C ARG A 652 8.77 8.47 -17.14
N ALA A 653 8.15 7.80 -18.11
CA ALA A 653 7.77 8.44 -19.38
C ALA A 653 6.71 9.55 -19.17
N ALA A 654 5.69 9.30 -18.35
CA ALA A 654 4.66 10.30 -18.05
C ALA A 654 5.23 11.52 -17.31
N ASN A 655 6.16 11.34 -16.37
CA ASN A 655 6.83 12.45 -15.68
C ASN A 655 7.60 13.37 -16.64
N VAL A 656 8.22 12.82 -17.69
CA VAL A 656 8.87 13.64 -18.73
C VAL A 656 7.84 14.47 -19.49
N ILE A 657 6.67 13.92 -19.80
CA ILE A 657 5.58 14.68 -20.44
C ILE A 657 5.09 15.82 -19.53
N VAL A 658 4.86 15.54 -18.25
CA VAL A 658 4.44 16.58 -17.28
C VAL A 658 5.38 17.77 -17.28
N ARG A 659 6.68 17.51 -17.17
CA ARG A 659 7.71 18.57 -17.15
C ARG A 659 7.81 19.28 -18.50
N THR A 660 7.53 18.59 -19.60
CA THR A 660 7.45 19.18 -20.95
C THR A 660 6.26 20.13 -21.07
N LEU A 661 5.07 19.74 -20.57
CA LEU A 661 3.87 20.59 -20.56
C LEU A 661 4.06 21.84 -19.70
N LYS A 662 4.81 21.73 -18.61
CA LYS A 662 5.20 22.86 -17.74
C LYS A 662 6.28 23.75 -18.35
N GLY A 663 6.84 23.40 -19.51
CA GLY A 663 7.92 24.14 -20.17
C GLY A 663 9.27 24.06 -19.46
N GLU A 664 9.44 23.13 -18.51
CA GLU A 664 10.65 22.98 -17.70
C GLU A 664 11.80 22.30 -18.47
N ILE A 665 11.43 21.44 -19.42
CA ILE A 665 12.36 20.64 -20.21
C ILE A 665 11.95 20.60 -21.68
N LYS A 666 12.94 20.35 -22.54
CA LYS A 666 12.78 20.13 -23.97
C LYS A 666 13.38 18.78 -24.35
N PRO A 667 12.61 17.68 -24.28
CA PRO A 667 13.13 16.34 -24.57
C PRO A 667 13.71 16.27 -25.99
N VAL A 668 14.89 15.67 -26.11
CA VAL A 668 15.50 15.28 -27.38
C VAL A 668 16.04 13.86 -27.25
N MET A 669 15.87 13.04 -28.28
CA MET A 669 16.23 11.63 -28.26
C MET A 669 17.29 11.29 -29.30
N ALA A 670 18.17 10.37 -28.94
CA ALA A 670 19.10 9.72 -29.86
C ALA A 670 18.86 8.21 -29.82
N TRP A 671 18.79 7.60 -31.01
CA TRP A 671 18.65 6.16 -31.19
C TRP A 671 19.69 5.64 -32.17
N ALA A 672 20.07 4.37 -32.00
CA ALA A 672 20.87 3.56 -32.91
C ALA A 672 20.78 2.09 -32.49
N ASN A 673 21.24 1.20 -33.35
CA ASN A 673 21.31 -0.23 -33.08
C ASN A 673 22.68 -0.81 -33.42
N LYS A 674 22.92 -2.04 -32.97
CA LYS A 674 24.07 -2.85 -33.39
C LYS A 674 23.55 -4.08 -34.13
N PRO A 675 24.31 -4.63 -35.10
CA PRO A 675 23.90 -5.81 -35.85
C PRO A 675 24.13 -7.08 -34.99
N MET A 676 23.36 -7.23 -33.91
CA MET A 676 23.33 -8.44 -33.09
C MET A 676 21.90 -8.84 -32.71
N LEU A 677 21.67 -10.15 -32.63
CA LEU A 677 20.46 -10.82 -32.16
C LEU A 677 20.78 -11.58 -30.87
N PRO A 678 20.67 -10.94 -29.69
CA PRO A 678 20.93 -11.61 -28.43
C PRO A 678 19.99 -12.80 -28.20
N HIS A 679 20.48 -13.92 -27.68
CA HIS A 679 19.62 -15.04 -27.29
C HIS A 679 18.85 -14.69 -26.02
N ILE A 680 17.52 -14.91 -26.02
CA ILE A 680 16.63 -14.55 -24.89
C ILE A 680 17.11 -15.13 -23.54
N MET A 681 17.71 -16.32 -23.55
CA MET A 681 18.28 -16.93 -22.33
C MET A 681 19.41 -16.12 -21.69
N CYS A 682 20.11 -15.30 -22.48
CA CYS A 682 21.19 -14.41 -22.02
C CYS A 682 20.71 -12.97 -21.77
N GLN A 683 19.41 -12.69 -21.91
CA GLN A 683 18.86 -11.34 -21.76
C GLN A 683 18.43 -11.02 -20.31
N GLY A 684 18.42 -11.98 -19.39
CA GLY A 684 17.96 -11.74 -18.03
C GLY A 684 18.84 -10.72 -17.27
N THR A 685 18.23 -9.84 -16.48
CA THR A 685 18.94 -8.79 -15.72
C THR A 685 19.44 -9.25 -14.36
N HIS A 686 19.34 -10.56 -14.07
CA HIS A 686 19.94 -11.18 -12.89
C HIS A 686 21.45 -11.41 -13.08
N ALA A 687 21.93 -11.41 -14.32
CA ALA A 687 23.32 -11.68 -14.67
C ALA A 687 23.82 -10.80 -15.83
N ALA A 688 25.14 -10.79 -16.02
CA ALA A 688 25.74 -10.27 -17.25
C ALA A 688 25.34 -11.16 -18.45
N PRO A 689 25.31 -10.64 -19.68
CA PRO A 689 25.75 -9.30 -20.09
C PRO A 689 24.72 -8.16 -19.92
N ASN A 690 23.43 -8.45 -19.69
CA ASN A 690 22.40 -7.39 -19.67
C ASN A 690 22.38 -6.57 -18.37
N LYS A 691 22.52 -7.20 -17.20
CA LYS A 691 22.48 -6.52 -15.89
C LYS A 691 23.29 -5.20 -15.85
N PRO A 692 24.59 -5.19 -16.19
CA PRO A 692 25.38 -3.96 -16.12
C PRO A 692 24.98 -2.87 -17.12
N LEU A 693 24.31 -3.21 -18.24
CA LEU A 693 23.79 -2.22 -19.18
C LEU A 693 22.55 -1.53 -18.62
N GLN A 694 21.67 -2.30 -17.97
CA GLN A 694 20.46 -1.75 -17.36
C GLN A 694 20.78 -0.95 -16.08
N GLU A 695 21.75 -1.39 -15.28
CA GLU A 695 22.30 -0.59 -14.17
C GLU A 695 22.86 0.74 -14.68
N ARG A 696 23.58 0.72 -15.80
CA ARG A 696 24.09 1.95 -16.42
C ARG A 696 22.97 2.89 -16.88
N CYS A 697 21.88 2.37 -17.44
CA CYS A 697 20.71 3.19 -17.78
C CYS A 697 20.15 3.92 -16.54
N LYS A 698 20.00 3.19 -15.42
CA LYS A 698 19.52 3.77 -14.15
C LYS A 698 20.47 4.83 -13.58
N GLU A 699 21.78 4.60 -13.69
CA GLU A 699 22.79 5.59 -13.28
C GLU A 699 22.72 6.88 -14.09
N LEU A 700 22.56 6.76 -15.42
CA LEU A 700 22.41 7.91 -16.31
C LEU A 700 21.18 8.74 -15.93
N GLU A 701 20.06 8.07 -15.66
CA GLU A 701 18.81 8.72 -15.25
C GLU A 701 18.95 9.42 -13.89
N ALA A 702 19.57 8.75 -12.91
CA ALA A 702 19.91 9.37 -11.63
C ALA A 702 20.85 10.58 -11.79
N GLY A 703 21.68 10.58 -12.83
CA GLY A 703 22.58 11.67 -13.22
C GLY A 703 21.93 12.82 -14.01
N GLY A 704 20.62 12.75 -14.28
CA GLY A 704 19.87 13.83 -14.95
C GLY A 704 19.49 13.58 -16.41
N VAL A 705 19.81 12.42 -16.97
CA VAL A 705 19.20 11.95 -18.23
C VAL A 705 17.70 11.72 -18.00
N LEU A 706 16.85 12.10 -18.96
CA LEU A 706 15.40 12.05 -18.78
C LEU A 706 14.85 10.61 -18.84
N ALA A 707 15.39 9.81 -19.76
CA ALA A 707 15.16 8.38 -19.88
C ALA A 707 16.32 7.75 -20.68
N ALA A 708 16.85 6.62 -20.25
CA ALA A 708 17.87 5.87 -20.98
C ALA A 708 17.43 4.41 -21.07
N SER A 709 17.42 3.81 -22.25
CA SER A 709 16.88 2.46 -22.42
C SER A 709 17.72 1.65 -23.39
N VAL A 710 18.19 0.49 -22.93
CA VAL A 710 18.77 -0.55 -23.79
C VAL A 710 17.68 -1.58 -24.04
N PHE A 711 17.31 -1.70 -25.32
CA PHE A 711 16.39 -2.70 -25.81
C PHE A 711 17.19 -3.87 -26.34
N VAL A 712 17.04 -5.05 -25.74
CA VAL A 712 17.76 -6.26 -26.16
C VAL A 712 17.20 -6.85 -27.46
N GLY A 713 16.03 -6.39 -27.88
CA GLY A 713 15.31 -6.83 -29.06
C GLY A 713 14.71 -8.21 -28.90
N PHE A 714 13.68 -8.50 -29.69
CA PHE A 714 13.04 -9.81 -29.76
C PHE A 714 13.57 -10.58 -30.97
N PRO A 715 14.41 -11.60 -30.77
CA PRO A 715 15.17 -12.22 -31.85
C PRO A 715 14.37 -13.25 -32.66
N HIS A 716 13.20 -13.69 -32.19
CA HIS A 716 12.31 -14.59 -32.94
C HIS A 716 11.36 -13.85 -33.88
N ALA A 717 11.61 -12.57 -34.15
CA ALA A 717 10.99 -11.81 -35.22
C ALA A 717 11.96 -11.68 -36.41
N ASP A 718 11.67 -12.39 -37.50
CA ASP A 718 12.39 -12.24 -38.77
C ASP A 718 11.91 -10.98 -39.50
N ILE A 719 12.33 -9.84 -38.97
CA ILE A 719 12.08 -8.49 -39.46
C ILE A 719 13.39 -7.70 -39.51
N ARG A 720 13.41 -6.64 -40.31
CA ARG A 720 14.63 -5.88 -40.63
C ARG A 720 15.40 -5.38 -39.39
N GLU A 721 14.71 -4.72 -38.46
CA GLU A 721 15.34 -4.06 -37.30
C GLU A 721 15.37 -4.94 -36.03
N ALA A 722 15.14 -6.25 -36.15
CA ALA A 722 15.26 -7.16 -35.01
C ALA A 722 16.65 -7.07 -34.35
N GLY A 723 16.67 -7.03 -33.01
CA GLY A 723 17.92 -7.07 -32.23
C GLY A 723 18.21 -5.82 -31.38
N LEU A 724 19.45 -5.76 -30.87
CA LEU A 724 19.80 -4.83 -29.79
C LEU A 724 19.90 -3.37 -30.26
N SER A 725 19.24 -2.48 -29.52
CA SER A 725 19.27 -1.04 -29.75
C SER A 725 19.26 -0.24 -28.44
N ALA A 726 19.51 1.06 -28.54
CA ALA A 726 19.45 1.95 -27.38
C ALA A 726 18.78 3.28 -27.77
N VAL A 727 17.94 3.79 -26.86
CA VAL A 727 17.34 5.12 -26.95
C VAL A 727 17.73 5.90 -25.70
N VAL A 728 18.26 7.11 -25.87
CA VAL A 728 18.57 8.02 -24.77
C VAL A 728 17.88 9.35 -24.99
N CYS A 729 17.16 9.82 -23.97
CA CYS A 729 16.43 11.07 -23.94
C CYS A 729 17.06 12.06 -22.95
N THR A 730 17.44 13.25 -23.41
CA THR A 730 18.04 14.31 -22.57
C THR A 730 17.24 15.61 -22.67
N ASN A 731 17.52 16.55 -21.77
CA ASN A 731 16.90 17.88 -21.80
C ASN A 731 17.66 18.83 -22.75
N GLY A 732 17.26 18.87 -24.01
CA GLY A 732 17.76 19.83 -25.01
C GLY A 732 19.19 19.60 -25.50
N LYS A 733 19.83 18.48 -25.12
CA LYS A 733 21.25 18.20 -25.38
C LYS A 733 21.43 16.92 -26.21
N LEU A 734 21.25 17.05 -27.53
CA LEU A 734 21.27 15.89 -28.45
C LEU A 734 22.63 15.19 -28.48
N GLU A 735 23.74 15.93 -28.44
CA GLU A 735 25.10 15.36 -28.46
C GLU A 735 25.37 14.48 -27.24
N GLU A 736 24.89 14.88 -26.06
CA GLU A 736 25.00 14.09 -24.83
C GLU A 736 24.18 12.80 -24.93
N ALA A 737 22.97 12.87 -25.52
CA ALA A 737 22.15 11.68 -25.77
C ALA A 737 22.86 10.70 -26.73
N GLN A 738 23.50 11.20 -27.79
CA GLN A 738 24.26 10.39 -28.74
C GLN A 738 25.46 9.71 -28.08
N GLN A 739 26.20 10.44 -27.24
CA GLN A 739 27.36 9.91 -26.53
C GLN A 739 26.97 8.75 -25.61
N TYR A 740 25.95 8.92 -24.76
CA TYR A 740 25.51 7.85 -23.85
C TYR A 740 24.91 6.65 -24.57
N ARG A 741 24.18 6.89 -25.67
CA ARG A 741 23.69 5.82 -26.54
C ARG A 741 24.84 5.00 -27.11
N ASP A 742 25.86 5.66 -27.66
CA ASP A 742 27.01 4.99 -28.27
C ASP A 742 27.82 4.22 -27.22
N GLU A 743 27.99 4.78 -26.02
CA GLU A 743 28.59 4.10 -24.86
C GLU A 743 27.89 2.76 -24.55
N LEU A 744 26.56 2.78 -24.43
CA LEU A 744 25.76 1.59 -24.13
C LEU A 744 25.86 0.54 -25.24
N LEU A 745 25.76 0.96 -26.50
CA LEU A 745 25.81 0.08 -27.66
C LEU A 745 27.19 -0.53 -27.89
N ASP A 746 28.25 0.26 -27.72
CA ASP A 746 29.62 -0.22 -27.88
C ASP A 746 29.99 -1.22 -26.79
N ARG A 747 29.52 -1.00 -25.55
CA ARG A 747 29.67 -1.97 -24.46
C ARG A 747 28.94 -3.28 -24.75
N ALA A 748 27.70 -3.21 -25.23
CA ALA A 748 26.95 -4.40 -25.61
C ALA A 748 27.64 -5.17 -26.77
N TRP A 749 28.13 -4.44 -27.78
CA TRP A 749 28.81 -5.01 -28.94
C TRP A 749 30.16 -5.66 -28.61
N ALA A 750 30.93 -5.05 -27.72
CA ALA A 750 32.21 -5.59 -27.26
C ALA A 750 32.04 -6.97 -26.60
N GLY A 751 30.96 -7.15 -25.84
CA GLY A 751 30.59 -8.41 -25.19
C GLY A 751 29.63 -9.29 -26.01
N ARG A 752 29.48 -9.09 -27.33
CA ARG A 752 28.43 -9.74 -28.14
C ARG A 752 28.41 -11.27 -28.04
N ALA A 753 29.56 -11.91 -27.84
CA ALA A 753 29.66 -13.37 -27.71
C ALA A 753 28.96 -13.90 -26.44
N ASP A 754 28.91 -13.11 -25.37
CA ASP A 754 28.26 -13.50 -24.10
C ASP A 754 26.72 -13.54 -24.22
N TRP A 755 26.17 -13.02 -25.32
CA TRP A 755 24.74 -13.05 -25.62
C TRP A 755 24.32 -14.32 -26.37
N VAL A 756 25.22 -15.26 -26.62
CA VAL A 756 24.91 -16.53 -27.29
C VAL A 756 24.70 -17.61 -26.24
N PHE A 757 23.50 -18.16 -26.22
CA PHE A 757 23.18 -19.33 -25.42
C PHE A 757 23.61 -20.61 -26.14
N HIS A 758 24.29 -21.51 -25.43
CA HIS A 758 24.77 -22.78 -25.96
C HIS A 758 23.91 -23.95 -25.45
N PRO A 759 22.98 -24.48 -26.27
CA PRO A 759 22.08 -25.54 -25.83
C PRO A 759 22.81 -26.85 -25.52
N GLN A 760 22.40 -27.54 -24.46
CA GLN A 760 22.83 -28.90 -24.12
C GLN A 760 21.75 -29.91 -24.53
N PRO A 761 22.07 -31.17 -24.88
CA PRO A 761 21.05 -32.17 -25.20
C PRO A 761 20.08 -32.43 -24.03
N LEU A 762 18.80 -32.67 -24.34
CA LEU A 762 17.72 -32.78 -23.35
C LEU A 762 17.92 -33.94 -22.35
N ALA A 763 18.14 -35.16 -22.84
CA ALA A 763 18.20 -36.35 -21.97
C ALA A 763 19.31 -36.28 -20.89
N PRO A 764 20.57 -35.90 -21.22
CA PRO A 764 21.60 -35.67 -20.19
C PRO A 764 21.24 -34.56 -19.19
N THR A 765 20.56 -33.52 -19.67
CA THR A 765 20.14 -32.38 -18.86
C THR A 765 19.08 -32.78 -17.82
N ILE A 766 18.09 -33.59 -18.20
CA ILE A 766 17.11 -34.17 -17.25
C ILE A 766 17.77 -35.19 -16.32
N ALA A 767 18.72 -35.99 -16.80
CA ALA A 767 19.45 -36.94 -15.96
C ALA A 767 20.23 -36.24 -14.84
N ARG A 768 20.81 -35.06 -15.12
CA ARG A 768 21.47 -34.19 -14.12
C ARG A 768 20.50 -33.73 -13.03
N ALA A 769 19.22 -33.53 -13.33
CA ALA A 769 18.23 -33.13 -12.31
C ALA A 769 18.09 -34.17 -11.18
N LYS A 770 18.36 -35.45 -11.47
CA LYS A 770 18.32 -36.55 -10.49
C LYS A 770 19.52 -36.56 -9.54
N THR A 771 20.62 -35.92 -9.92
CA THR A 771 21.84 -35.88 -9.08
C THR A 771 21.81 -34.74 -8.06
N ILE A 772 20.87 -33.81 -8.18
CA ILE A 772 20.69 -32.72 -7.22
C ILE A 772 19.94 -33.30 -6.02
N GLU A 773 20.42 -33.07 -4.80
CA GLU A 773 19.83 -33.60 -3.55
C GLU A 773 18.83 -32.65 -2.88
N GLN A 774 18.94 -31.34 -3.11
CA GLN A 774 18.02 -30.33 -2.58
C GLN A 774 16.95 -29.94 -3.61
N GLY A 775 15.81 -29.41 -3.16
CA GLY A 775 14.75 -28.95 -4.05
C GLY A 775 13.82 -27.95 -3.36
N PRO A 776 12.87 -27.34 -4.08
CA PRO A 776 12.49 -27.65 -5.47
C PRO A 776 13.55 -27.32 -6.54
N VAL A 777 13.71 -28.21 -7.52
CA VAL A 777 14.51 -27.96 -8.74
C VAL A 777 13.59 -27.49 -9.86
N VAL A 778 13.92 -26.37 -10.50
CA VAL A 778 13.13 -25.82 -11.61
C VAL A 778 13.67 -26.31 -12.95
N LEU A 779 12.82 -26.95 -13.74
CA LEU A 779 13.13 -27.40 -15.10
C LEU A 779 12.42 -26.48 -16.10
N LEU A 780 13.17 -25.80 -16.97
CA LEU A 780 12.64 -24.82 -17.90
C LEU A 780 12.53 -25.40 -19.30
N ASP A 781 11.31 -25.71 -19.73
CA ASP A 781 11.03 -26.05 -21.13
C ASP A 781 10.98 -24.78 -21.97
N HIS A 782 12.16 -24.31 -22.34
CA HIS A 782 12.35 -22.98 -22.89
C HIS A 782 12.21 -22.92 -24.43
N TYR A 783 12.11 -24.07 -25.11
CA TYR A 783 11.88 -24.17 -26.56
C TYR A 783 10.40 -24.03 -26.95
N ASP A 784 9.51 -24.13 -25.98
CA ASP A 784 8.07 -23.93 -26.16
C ASP A 784 7.49 -22.98 -25.10
N ASN A 785 8.11 -21.81 -24.96
CA ASN A 785 7.67 -20.77 -24.04
C ASN A 785 6.55 -19.90 -24.66
N THR A 786 5.38 -19.82 -24.01
CA THR A 786 4.31 -18.89 -24.43
C THR A 786 4.79 -17.44 -24.46
N GLY A 787 5.63 -17.03 -23.50
CA GLY A 787 6.20 -15.68 -23.42
C GLY A 787 7.19 -15.33 -24.53
N SER A 788 7.35 -16.18 -25.54
CA SER A 788 8.12 -15.89 -26.76
C SER A 788 7.41 -16.44 -28.01
N GLY A 789 6.09 -16.66 -27.93
CA GLY A 789 5.27 -17.15 -29.04
C GLY A 789 5.26 -18.67 -29.22
N GLY A 790 5.67 -19.42 -28.21
CA GLY A 790 5.55 -20.88 -28.18
C GLY A 790 4.10 -21.34 -28.22
N THR A 791 3.90 -22.57 -28.70
CA THR A 791 2.59 -23.22 -28.78
C THR A 791 2.06 -23.67 -27.42
N MET A 792 2.96 -23.86 -26.45
CA MET A 792 2.68 -24.48 -25.17
C MET A 792 2.10 -25.91 -25.30
N ASP A 793 2.18 -26.50 -26.49
CA ASP A 793 1.55 -27.76 -26.89
C ASP A 793 2.59 -28.89 -27.01
N THR A 794 3.89 -28.58 -26.94
CA THR A 794 4.92 -29.60 -27.13
C THR A 794 5.14 -30.43 -25.87
N THR A 795 5.43 -31.72 -26.04
CA THR A 795 5.48 -32.68 -24.92
C THR A 795 6.87 -33.27 -24.67
N ALA A 796 7.89 -32.88 -25.45
CA ALA A 796 9.21 -33.49 -25.41
C ALA A 796 9.84 -33.51 -24.00
N VAL A 797 9.76 -32.40 -23.26
CA VAL A 797 10.28 -32.32 -21.88
C VAL A 797 9.45 -33.17 -20.92
N LEU A 798 8.11 -33.15 -21.04
CA LEU A 798 7.24 -34.01 -20.23
C LEU A 798 7.50 -35.50 -20.49
N ALA A 799 7.67 -35.88 -21.76
CA ALA A 799 7.99 -37.24 -22.16
C ALA A 799 9.32 -37.69 -21.56
N GLU A 800 10.34 -36.83 -21.54
CA GLU A 800 11.63 -37.14 -20.93
C GLU A 800 11.57 -37.22 -19.40
N VAL A 801 10.79 -36.34 -18.75
CA VAL A 801 10.52 -36.41 -17.30
C VAL A 801 9.85 -37.73 -16.91
N LEU A 802 8.89 -38.19 -17.71
CA LEU A 802 8.21 -39.47 -17.50
C LEU A 802 9.12 -40.67 -17.81
N SER A 803 9.89 -40.62 -18.90
CA SER A 803 10.78 -41.72 -19.32
C SER A 803 11.90 -41.97 -18.31
N GLN A 804 12.41 -40.91 -17.67
CA GLN A 804 13.44 -41.00 -16.64
C GLN A 804 12.88 -41.21 -15.22
N GLU A 805 11.56 -41.34 -15.10
CA GLU A 805 10.84 -41.66 -13.87
C GLU A 805 11.10 -40.64 -12.74
N LEU A 806 11.04 -39.34 -13.04
CA LEU A 806 11.06 -38.33 -11.99
C LEU A 806 9.76 -38.41 -11.16
N GLU A 807 9.89 -38.26 -9.84
CA GLU A 807 8.76 -38.35 -8.90
C GLU A 807 8.53 -37.01 -8.19
N ASN A 808 7.29 -36.80 -7.70
CA ASN A 808 6.83 -35.57 -7.06
C ASN A 808 7.06 -34.31 -7.94
N VAL A 809 6.60 -34.40 -9.18
CA VAL A 809 6.74 -33.36 -10.21
C VAL A 809 5.43 -32.61 -10.40
N VAL A 810 5.52 -31.31 -10.67
CA VAL A 810 4.46 -30.57 -11.36
C VAL A 810 4.94 -30.10 -12.72
N PHE A 811 4.11 -30.23 -13.76
CA PHE A 811 4.35 -29.71 -15.09
C PHE A 811 3.30 -28.65 -15.44
N TYR A 812 3.74 -27.39 -15.55
CA TYR A 812 2.89 -26.26 -15.94
C TYR A 812 3.39 -25.63 -17.25
N ALA A 813 2.62 -25.65 -18.33
CA ALA A 813 1.37 -26.38 -18.57
C ALA A 813 1.35 -26.81 -20.04
N ILE A 814 0.39 -27.66 -20.43
CA ILE A 814 0.13 -28.00 -21.83
C ILE A 814 -1.14 -27.28 -22.28
N CYS A 815 -1.05 -26.46 -23.34
CA CYS A 815 -2.21 -25.81 -23.95
C CYS A 815 -2.88 -26.77 -24.93
N ASP A 816 -3.92 -27.46 -24.46
CA ASP A 816 -4.67 -28.45 -25.22
C ASP A 816 -6.16 -28.34 -24.88
N PRO A 817 -6.91 -27.45 -25.56
CA PRO A 817 -8.31 -27.21 -25.27
C PRO A 817 -9.18 -28.46 -25.38
N GLN A 818 -8.86 -29.37 -26.31
CA GLN A 818 -9.58 -30.61 -26.50
C GLN A 818 -9.34 -31.55 -25.30
N ALA A 819 -8.09 -31.76 -24.90
CA ALA A 819 -7.79 -32.60 -23.74
C ALA A 819 -8.37 -32.01 -22.44
N ALA A 820 -8.33 -30.69 -22.26
CA ALA A 820 -8.97 -30.03 -21.12
C ALA A 820 -10.49 -30.30 -21.09
N GLN A 821 -11.17 -30.22 -22.22
CA GLN A 821 -12.61 -30.53 -22.32
C GLN A 821 -12.91 -32.01 -22.06
N GLU A 822 -12.15 -32.93 -22.66
CA GLU A 822 -12.32 -34.37 -22.46
C GLU A 822 -12.09 -34.76 -20.98
N ALA A 823 -11.04 -34.20 -20.35
CA ALA A 823 -10.76 -34.43 -18.93
C ALA A 823 -11.83 -33.82 -18.01
N ALA A 824 -12.27 -32.60 -18.29
CA ALA A 824 -13.34 -31.96 -17.53
C ALA A 824 -14.67 -32.73 -17.64
N ALA A 825 -15.00 -33.23 -18.82
CA ALA A 825 -16.21 -34.02 -19.08
C ALA A 825 -16.18 -35.38 -18.34
N ALA A 826 -15.00 -35.99 -18.20
CA ALA A 826 -14.85 -37.20 -17.40
C ALA A 826 -15.12 -36.96 -15.90
N GLY A 827 -14.74 -35.78 -15.40
CA GLY A 827 -15.04 -35.30 -14.05
C GLY A 827 -13.97 -35.62 -13.01
N VAL A 828 -13.89 -34.77 -11.97
CA VAL A 828 -12.93 -34.88 -10.86
C VAL A 828 -13.04 -36.24 -10.18
N GLY A 829 -11.88 -36.87 -9.95
CA GLY A 829 -11.76 -38.18 -9.32
C GLY A 829 -11.73 -39.36 -10.29
N ARG A 830 -12.05 -39.17 -11.57
CA ARG A 830 -12.00 -40.25 -12.58
C ARG A 830 -10.59 -40.42 -13.16
N THR A 831 -10.23 -41.66 -13.46
CA THR A 831 -9.04 -42.00 -14.23
C THR A 831 -9.38 -41.96 -15.71
N ILE A 832 -8.54 -41.30 -16.49
CA ILE A 832 -8.68 -41.16 -17.94
C ILE A 832 -7.35 -41.42 -18.64
N THR A 833 -7.42 -41.81 -19.91
CA THR A 833 -6.27 -41.89 -20.81
C THR A 833 -6.50 -40.91 -21.95
N LEU A 834 -5.56 -39.99 -22.17
CA LEU A 834 -5.66 -38.93 -23.17
C LEU A 834 -4.36 -38.83 -23.96
N LYS A 835 -4.48 -38.38 -25.22
CA LYS A 835 -3.33 -37.90 -26.00
C LYS A 835 -3.19 -36.40 -25.76
N LEU A 836 -2.18 -36.03 -24.97
CA LEU A 836 -1.86 -34.66 -24.59
C LEU A 836 -0.87 -34.05 -25.57
N GLY A 837 -1.11 -32.80 -25.94
CA GLY A 837 -0.16 -32.01 -26.71
C GLY A 837 0.03 -32.53 -28.15
N GLY A 838 1.00 -31.96 -28.87
CA GLY A 838 1.40 -32.44 -30.21
C GLY A 838 0.35 -32.24 -31.30
N LYS A 839 -0.58 -31.30 -31.12
CA LYS A 839 -1.74 -31.06 -32.02
C LYS A 839 -1.52 -29.85 -32.93
N VAL A 840 -0.60 -28.96 -32.58
CA VAL A 840 -0.28 -27.76 -33.36
C VAL A 840 0.91 -28.04 -34.26
N ALA A 841 0.68 -27.92 -35.57
CA ALA A 841 1.76 -28.00 -36.56
C ALA A 841 2.69 -26.79 -36.43
N MET A 842 4.00 -27.02 -36.47
CA MET A 842 5.03 -25.98 -36.40
C MET A 842 5.89 -26.00 -37.68
N PRO A 843 5.43 -25.42 -38.81
CA PRO A 843 6.15 -25.52 -40.09
C PRO A 843 7.57 -24.96 -40.09
N ALA A 844 7.88 -24.03 -39.17
CA ALA A 844 9.21 -23.46 -39.02
C ALA A 844 10.22 -24.41 -38.34
N ILE A 845 9.76 -25.52 -37.76
CA ILE A 845 10.60 -26.49 -37.04
C ILE A 845 10.52 -27.83 -37.76
N GLN A 846 11.69 -28.39 -38.09
CA GLN A 846 11.78 -29.67 -38.81
C GLN A 846 11.64 -30.89 -37.88
N ALA A 847 11.73 -30.71 -36.56
CA ALA A 847 11.60 -31.77 -35.58
C ALA A 847 10.13 -32.18 -35.35
N PRO A 848 9.84 -33.49 -35.16
CA PRO A 848 8.48 -33.96 -34.92
C PRO A 848 7.92 -33.45 -33.58
N ASN A 849 6.62 -33.12 -33.56
CA ASN A 849 5.85 -32.81 -32.36
C ASN A 849 4.70 -33.81 -32.26
N GLU A 850 4.88 -34.86 -31.46
CA GLU A 850 3.92 -35.96 -31.36
C GLU A 850 3.10 -35.87 -30.07
N PRO A 851 1.78 -36.18 -30.12
CA PRO A 851 0.97 -36.28 -28.92
C PRO A 851 1.49 -37.36 -27.97
N LEU A 852 1.51 -37.05 -26.68
CA LEU A 852 1.94 -37.96 -25.62
C LEU A 852 0.73 -38.62 -24.98
N GLU A 853 0.67 -39.95 -25.00
CA GLU A 853 -0.38 -40.70 -24.30
C GLU A 853 -0.10 -40.71 -22.78
N VAL A 854 -1.05 -40.19 -22.00
CA VAL A 854 -0.96 -40.10 -20.54
C VAL A 854 -2.21 -40.68 -19.91
N THR A 855 -2.00 -41.52 -18.88
CA THR A 855 -3.08 -42.02 -18.02
C THR A 855 -2.95 -41.42 -16.63
N GLY A 856 -4.02 -40.82 -16.12
CA GLY A 856 -4.02 -40.18 -14.80
C GLY A 856 -5.41 -39.90 -14.28
N ARG A 857 -5.49 -39.53 -13.00
CA ARG A 857 -6.71 -39.12 -12.32
C ARG A 857 -6.94 -37.63 -12.51
N VAL A 858 -8.15 -37.22 -12.89
CA VAL A 858 -8.55 -35.81 -12.90
C VAL A 858 -8.60 -35.31 -11.47
N LYS A 859 -7.64 -34.47 -11.07
CA LYS A 859 -7.51 -33.95 -9.71
C LYS A 859 -8.37 -32.71 -9.48
N LEU A 860 -8.40 -31.79 -10.45
CA LEU A 860 -9.04 -30.49 -10.33
C LEU A 860 -9.52 -29.99 -11.70
N VAL A 861 -10.64 -29.27 -11.73
CA VAL A 861 -11.20 -28.59 -12.92
C VAL A 861 -11.67 -27.21 -12.47
N PHE A 862 -11.27 -26.15 -13.16
CA PHE A 862 -11.72 -24.78 -12.90
C PHE A 862 -11.67 -23.89 -14.15
N ASP A 863 -12.11 -22.65 -14.02
CA ASP A 863 -12.24 -21.66 -15.11
C ASP A 863 -10.95 -20.92 -15.46
N GLY A 864 -9.84 -21.23 -14.78
CA GLY A 864 -8.51 -20.71 -15.10
C GLY A 864 -8.26 -19.25 -14.72
N VAL A 865 -9.14 -18.65 -13.91
CA VAL A 865 -9.08 -17.23 -13.56
C VAL A 865 -8.38 -17.01 -12.23
N TYR A 866 -7.38 -16.12 -12.21
CA TYR A 866 -6.69 -15.70 -10.98
C TYR A 866 -6.03 -14.32 -11.12
N LEU A 867 -5.66 -13.72 -9.99
CA LEU A 867 -4.88 -12.48 -9.94
C LEU A 867 -3.41 -12.78 -9.63
N ASN A 868 -2.50 -12.02 -10.23
CA ASN A 868 -1.07 -12.08 -9.90
C ASN A 868 -0.80 -11.55 -8.48
N ARG A 869 0.07 -12.24 -7.74
CA ARG A 869 0.57 -11.84 -6.40
C ARG A 869 2.05 -11.42 -6.42
N GLY A 870 2.81 -12.00 -7.34
CA GLY A 870 4.23 -11.75 -7.54
C GLY A 870 4.53 -10.31 -7.98
N PRO A 871 5.81 -9.96 -8.08
CA PRO A 871 6.26 -8.60 -8.40
C PRO A 871 6.00 -8.20 -9.86
N MET A 872 5.84 -9.16 -10.78
CA MET A 872 5.50 -8.88 -12.18
C MET A 872 3.99 -8.82 -12.35
N TYR A 873 3.47 -7.70 -12.89
CA TYR A 873 2.04 -7.49 -13.14
C TYR A 873 1.15 -7.73 -11.92
N ARG A 874 1.59 -7.36 -10.71
CA ARG A 874 0.80 -7.53 -9.48
C ARG A 874 -0.60 -6.93 -9.63
N GLY A 875 -1.61 -7.68 -9.20
CA GLY A 875 -3.02 -7.26 -9.25
C GLY A 875 -3.70 -7.47 -10.60
N VAL A 876 -2.95 -7.75 -11.68
CA VAL A 876 -3.54 -8.03 -13.00
C VAL A 876 -4.22 -9.40 -13.03
N ARG A 877 -5.40 -9.45 -13.66
CA ARG A 877 -6.17 -10.68 -13.90
C ARG A 877 -5.60 -11.49 -15.05
N ASN A 878 -5.45 -12.79 -14.83
CA ASN A 878 -5.16 -13.78 -15.86
C ASN A 878 -6.34 -14.72 -16.09
N ASP A 879 -6.32 -15.38 -17.25
CA ASP A 879 -7.36 -16.28 -17.73
C ASP A 879 -6.74 -17.34 -18.64
N THR A 880 -6.58 -18.55 -18.10
CA THR A 880 -6.11 -19.74 -18.83
C THR A 880 -7.25 -20.53 -19.51
N GLY A 881 -8.48 -20.00 -19.45
CA GLY A 881 -9.69 -20.70 -19.83
C GLY A 881 -9.94 -21.94 -18.97
N LEU A 882 -10.71 -22.90 -19.48
CA LEU A 882 -10.86 -24.21 -18.85
C LEU A 882 -9.49 -24.81 -18.54
N THR A 883 -9.24 -25.07 -17.26
CA THR A 883 -7.99 -25.63 -16.75
C THR A 883 -8.26 -26.87 -15.92
N VAL A 884 -7.46 -27.91 -16.19
CA VAL A 884 -7.57 -29.23 -15.58
C VAL A 884 -6.21 -29.69 -15.07
N VAL A 885 -6.21 -30.35 -13.91
CA VAL A 885 -5.01 -31.02 -13.39
C VAL A 885 -5.18 -32.54 -13.53
N ILE A 886 -4.25 -33.18 -14.23
CA ILE A 886 -4.17 -34.63 -14.39
C ILE A 886 -3.04 -35.16 -13.52
N ASP A 887 -3.37 -35.98 -12.53
CA ASP A 887 -2.41 -36.59 -11.61
C ASP A 887 -2.11 -38.04 -12.03
N THR A 888 -0.89 -38.29 -12.47
CA THR A 888 -0.39 -39.63 -12.87
C THR A 888 0.11 -40.45 -11.67
N GLY A 889 0.12 -39.88 -10.46
CA GLY A 889 0.73 -40.43 -9.26
C GLY A 889 2.20 -40.01 -9.07
N ARG A 890 2.91 -39.71 -10.16
CA ARG A 890 4.31 -39.20 -10.12
C ARG A 890 4.42 -37.74 -10.57
N VAL A 891 3.61 -37.37 -11.56
CA VAL A 891 3.57 -36.04 -12.17
C VAL A 891 2.15 -35.50 -12.14
N GLU A 892 1.98 -34.29 -11.61
CA GLU A 892 0.77 -33.49 -11.77
C GLU A 892 0.92 -32.59 -12.99
N ILE A 893 0.11 -32.82 -14.02
CA ILE A 893 0.17 -32.12 -15.30
C ILE A 893 -0.98 -31.13 -15.36
N VAL A 894 -0.67 -29.85 -15.52
CA VAL A 894 -1.67 -28.81 -15.75
C VAL A 894 -1.95 -28.69 -17.24
N VAL A 895 -3.22 -28.81 -17.62
CA VAL A 895 -3.71 -28.68 -18.99
C VAL A 895 -4.63 -27.47 -19.06
N VAL A 896 -4.34 -26.53 -19.97
CA VAL A 896 -5.05 -25.26 -20.12
C VAL A 896 -5.69 -25.17 -21.51
N SER A 897 -6.73 -24.36 -21.66
CA SER A 897 -7.37 -24.11 -22.97
C SER A 897 -6.98 -22.77 -23.60
N ARG A 898 -6.27 -21.91 -22.87
CA ARG A 898 -5.68 -20.67 -23.36
C ARG A 898 -4.24 -20.58 -22.89
N HIS A 899 -3.42 -19.97 -23.73
CA HIS A 899 -1.98 -19.84 -23.47
C HIS A 899 -1.75 -18.86 -22.32
N GLN A 900 -0.75 -19.15 -21.49
CA GLN A 900 -0.24 -18.21 -20.51
C GLN A 900 1.16 -18.65 -20.04
N GLU A 901 2.10 -17.71 -19.96
CA GLU A 901 3.41 -17.99 -19.36
C GLU A 901 3.33 -18.05 -17.81
N PRO A 902 4.01 -19.03 -17.15
CA PRO A 902 4.05 -19.13 -15.69
C PRO A 902 5.11 -18.21 -15.06
N PHE A 903 4.76 -16.94 -14.87
CA PHE A 903 5.61 -15.97 -14.16
C PHE A 903 5.16 -15.67 -12.72
N ASP A 904 4.03 -16.24 -12.29
CA ASP A 904 3.45 -16.01 -10.97
C ASP A 904 3.10 -17.33 -10.29
N VAL A 905 3.43 -17.46 -9.01
CA VAL A 905 3.16 -18.67 -8.19
C VAL A 905 1.67 -19.04 -8.15
N ASN A 906 0.76 -18.07 -8.30
CA ASN A 906 -0.67 -18.33 -8.35
C ASN A 906 -1.12 -19.17 -9.54
N CYS A 907 -0.31 -19.30 -10.60
CA CYS A 907 -0.63 -20.24 -11.68
C CYS A 907 -0.72 -21.69 -11.18
N LEU A 908 0.07 -22.04 -10.16
CA LEU A 908 0.06 -23.35 -9.50
C LEU A 908 -0.88 -23.39 -8.29
N LEU A 909 -0.88 -22.35 -7.45
CA LEU A 909 -1.73 -22.32 -6.25
C LEU A 909 -3.23 -22.34 -6.62
N SER A 910 -3.63 -21.64 -7.69
CA SER A 910 -5.02 -21.69 -8.18
C SER A 910 -5.41 -23.07 -8.74
N ALA A 911 -4.43 -23.82 -9.25
CA ALA A 911 -4.59 -25.22 -9.67
C ALA A 911 -4.52 -26.21 -8.48
N GLY A 912 -4.48 -25.74 -7.23
CA GLY A 912 -4.42 -26.59 -6.04
C GLY A 912 -3.08 -27.30 -5.86
N ILE A 913 -2.00 -26.70 -6.35
CA ILE A 913 -0.64 -27.23 -6.28
C ILE A 913 0.25 -26.22 -5.53
N ASP A 914 0.80 -26.64 -4.38
CA ASP A 914 1.84 -25.89 -3.69
C ASP A 914 3.21 -26.30 -4.26
N PRO A 915 3.91 -25.40 -5.00
CA PRO A 915 5.20 -25.74 -5.58
C PRO A 915 6.31 -25.98 -4.56
N LEU A 916 6.19 -25.48 -3.32
CA LEU A 916 7.16 -25.76 -2.25
C LEU A 916 7.11 -27.22 -1.77
N GLN A 917 6.00 -27.92 -2.02
CA GLN A 917 5.85 -29.35 -1.72
C GLN A 917 6.36 -30.23 -2.87
N LYS A 918 6.85 -29.65 -3.97
CA LYS A 918 7.30 -30.39 -5.15
C LYS A 918 8.80 -30.58 -5.15
N ARG A 919 9.21 -31.73 -5.66
CA ARG A 919 10.62 -32.00 -5.90
C ARG A 919 11.11 -31.29 -7.16
N TYR A 920 10.29 -31.36 -8.21
CA TYR A 920 10.58 -30.76 -9.50
C TYR A 920 9.39 -29.89 -9.94
N VAL A 921 9.71 -28.69 -10.40
CA VAL A 921 8.73 -27.76 -10.97
C VAL A 921 9.13 -27.50 -12.42
N VAL A 922 8.37 -28.06 -13.35
CA VAL A 922 8.62 -27.92 -14.79
C VAL A 922 7.75 -26.81 -15.34
N LEU A 923 8.39 -25.79 -15.90
CA LEU A 923 7.73 -24.59 -16.39
C LEU A 923 8.08 -24.38 -17.86
N LYS A 924 7.06 -24.14 -18.70
CA LYS A 924 7.25 -23.61 -20.06
C LYS A 924 7.52 -22.10 -20.00
N SER A 925 8.75 -21.74 -19.65
CA SER A 925 9.20 -20.35 -19.51
C SER A 925 10.70 -20.22 -19.84
N ARG A 926 11.17 -18.99 -20.01
CA ARG A 926 12.58 -18.63 -20.15
C ARG A 926 13.10 -17.89 -18.92
N VAL A 927 12.82 -16.60 -18.83
CA VAL A 927 13.31 -15.74 -17.74
C VAL A 927 12.19 -15.27 -16.82
N HIS A 928 10.96 -15.09 -17.33
CA HIS A 928 9.84 -14.53 -16.56
C HIS A 928 9.46 -15.34 -15.32
N TRP A 929 9.62 -16.68 -15.32
CA TRP A 929 9.38 -17.52 -14.13
C TRP A 929 10.09 -17.00 -12.88
N ARG A 930 11.26 -16.36 -13.03
CA ARG A 930 12.03 -15.82 -11.90
C ARG A 930 11.21 -14.85 -11.06
N ALA A 931 10.25 -14.12 -11.64
CA ALA A 931 9.43 -13.18 -10.88
C ALA A 931 8.64 -13.87 -9.75
N GLY A 932 8.05 -15.04 -10.02
CA GLY A 932 7.20 -15.76 -9.06
C GLY A 932 7.89 -16.90 -8.31
N PHE A 933 9.00 -17.41 -8.86
CA PHE A 933 9.52 -18.71 -8.48
C PHE A 933 11.02 -18.74 -8.15
N SER A 934 11.77 -17.63 -8.31
CA SER A 934 13.21 -17.62 -8.04
C SER A 934 13.53 -18.00 -6.59
N ASP A 935 12.74 -17.48 -5.65
CA ASP A 935 13.03 -17.58 -4.22
C ASP A 935 12.86 -19.01 -3.69
N MET A 936 12.11 -19.85 -4.40
CA MET A 936 11.94 -21.26 -4.05
C MET A 936 12.90 -22.20 -4.80
N ALA A 937 13.48 -21.76 -5.91
CA ALA A 937 14.31 -22.62 -6.75
C ALA A 937 15.67 -22.85 -6.09
N THR A 938 15.99 -24.11 -5.77
CA THR A 938 17.35 -24.44 -5.31
C THR A 938 18.33 -24.47 -6.47
N GLU A 939 17.89 -25.01 -7.61
CA GLU A 939 18.68 -25.09 -8.84
C GLU A 939 17.76 -24.90 -10.05
N VAL A 940 18.34 -24.46 -11.17
CA VAL A 940 17.62 -24.23 -12.44
C VAL A 940 18.27 -25.03 -13.56
N ILE A 941 17.46 -25.74 -14.34
CA ILE A 941 17.91 -26.55 -15.45
C ILE A 941 17.15 -26.16 -16.72
N GLU A 942 17.87 -25.75 -17.74
CA GLU A 942 17.33 -25.29 -19.01
C GLU A 942 17.19 -26.47 -19.98
N CYS A 943 15.96 -26.84 -20.29
CA CYS A 943 15.65 -28.03 -21.08
C CYS A 943 15.45 -27.66 -22.56
N THR A 944 16.22 -28.28 -23.44
CA THR A 944 16.16 -28.10 -24.91
C THR A 944 15.12 -29.04 -25.52
N GLY A 945 13.85 -28.68 -25.36
CA GLY A 945 12.72 -29.40 -25.93
C GLY A 945 12.62 -29.27 -27.46
N VAL A 946 11.38 -29.14 -27.94
CA VAL A 946 11.07 -28.85 -29.35
C VAL A 946 10.15 -27.64 -29.37
N GLY A 947 10.37 -26.71 -30.29
CA GLY A 947 9.42 -25.62 -30.53
C GLY A 947 10.01 -24.40 -31.23
N VAL A 948 9.11 -23.51 -31.66
CA VAL A 948 9.40 -22.26 -32.40
C VAL A 948 10.12 -21.20 -31.57
N THR A 949 10.29 -21.44 -30.27
CA THR A 949 11.12 -20.62 -29.39
C THR A 949 12.45 -21.30 -29.15
N THR A 950 12.99 -22.02 -30.11
CA THR A 950 14.34 -22.60 -30.02
C THR A 950 15.41 -21.53 -29.78
N SER A 951 16.36 -21.81 -28.90
CA SER A 951 17.57 -20.97 -28.72
C SER A 951 18.69 -21.35 -29.69
N ASP A 952 18.47 -22.34 -30.56
CA ASP A 952 19.34 -22.68 -31.67
C ASP A 952 18.78 -22.06 -32.95
N TYR A 953 19.30 -20.88 -33.31
CA TYR A 953 18.84 -20.15 -34.48
C TYR A 953 19.16 -20.85 -35.81
N GLY A 954 20.04 -21.85 -35.82
CA GLY A 954 20.30 -22.68 -37.00
C GLY A 954 19.11 -23.56 -37.40
N GLN A 955 18.14 -23.74 -36.50
CA GLN A 955 16.90 -24.47 -36.77
C GLN A 955 15.81 -23.60 -37.41
N LEU A 956 16.03 -22.28 -37.52
CA LEU A 956 15.10 -21.32 -38.08
C LEU A 956 15.67 -20.71 -39.37
N GLU A 957 14.81 -20.38 -40.32
CA GLU A 957 15.20 -19.74 -41.57
C GLU A 957 14.93 -18.23 -41.52
N PHE A 958 15.96 -17.43 -41.25
CA PHE A 958 15.87 -15.96 -41.24
C PHE A 958 16.09 -15.37 -42.64
N LYS A 959 15.11 -14.65 -43.16
CA LYS A 959 15.09 -14.06 -44.52
C LYS A 959 15.12 -12.54 -44.53
N ASN A 960 14.49 -11.89 -43.56
CA ASN A 960 14.23 -10.45 -43.60
C ASN A 960 15.10 -9.65 -42.63
N VAL A 961 15.69 -10.29 -41.62
CA VAL A 961 16.63 -9.61 -40.71
C VAL A 961 17.79 -8.99 -41.49
N ARG A 962 18.23 -7.78 -41.08
CA ARG A 962 19.39 -7.13 -41.70
C ARG A 962 20.62 -8.05 -41.60
N ARG A 963 21.39 -8.17 -42.68
CA ARG A 963 22.63 -8.94 -42.70
C ARG A 963 23.80 -8.08 -43.20
N PRO A 964 25.04 -8.31 -42.71
CA PRO A 964 25.41 -9.34 -41.73
C PRO A 964 24.91 -9.03 -40.30
N ILE A 965 24.58 -10.05 -39.51
CA ILE A 965 24.13 -9.92 -38.11
C ILE A 965 24.64 -11.06 -37.21
N TYR A 966 25.20 -10.72 -36.06
CA TYR A 966 25.71 -11.71 -35.10
C TYR A 966 24.55 -12.33 -34.29
N PRO A 967 24.48 -13.64 -34.02
CA PRO A 967 25.44 -14.69 -34.37
C PRO A 967 25.15 -15.42 -35.70
N LEU A 968 24.17 -14.96 -36.49
CA LEU A 968 23.79 -15.62 -37.75
C LEU A 968 24.87 -15.53 -38.84
N ASP A 969 25.69 -14.47 -38.78
CA ASP A 969 26.83 -14.19 -39.63
C ASP A 969 28.08 -13.96 -38.75
N PRO A 970 29.27 -14.32 -39.22
CA PRO A 970 30.52 -14.08 -38.49
C PRO A 970 30.87 -12.58 -38.51
N LEU A 971 30.78 -11.91 -37.36
CA LEU A 971 31.06 -10.48 -37.15
C LEU A 971 31.93 -10.16 -35.94
#